data_AF-A0A7L4MY29-F1
#
_entry.id   AF-A0A7L4MY29-F1
#
_cell.length_a   1.000
_cell.length_b   1.000
_cell.length_c   1.000
_cell.angle_alpha   90.00
_cell.angle_beta   90.00
_cell.angle_gamma   90.00
#
_symmetry.space_group_name_H-M   'P 1'
#
loop_
_entity.id
_entity.type
_entity.pdbx_description
1 polymer ?
#
loop_
_entity_poly.entity_id
_entity_poly.type
_entity_poly.pdbx_seq_one_letter_code
_entity_poly.pdbx_strand_id
1 'polypeptide(L)'
;GMAAEQGAGEVRPQHRFDQGRLERYLRSQLPGFPRQPSGSLAVRQYSSGQSNPTFYLEKGGQAYVLRKKPHGPLLPIAHKVDREYRVQKALFSAGFPVPEPLLYCSDVSVIGTEFYVMQHVQGRIFRDISLPGVGTAERSALYIAMMETLALLHSFDLHSLGLQGYGRGAGYCRRQVSTWKKQYDAAAHADIPAMNKLAEWLANNLPPDDKEERLIHGDFRIENIIFHPTEARVLAVLDWELSTAGHPLADLAYATLSYFWPPALKDLGQGISLGFKDTTEMPSFEELVSIYCRCRSISAALSNFHFFLALSYFKLAAISQGIYARYLLGNAAAENSHEFAKMVKPLAERGLELSQRSPFSSTHHSISGELFCQSRRGQEILLKVKQFMDQHVYPAEKDIIKYYAMCGNTEEKWKKPPILERLKEMAKAEGLWNLFLPDVSGLSQLDYALIAEEIGKCIFAPEVFNCHAPDTGNMEVLHVYGTEEQKKEWLEPLLEGKISSCFCMTEPDVASSDATNMQCTIQRHGDSYVVNGKKWWSSGAGNPNCKVAIVMGKTKNSPASRYEQHSMIIVPMDTPGVKLIRPLSVFGYLDEIHGGHFEIHFNDVRVPVSNIIMAGEGRGFEIAQGRLGPGRIHHCMRALGTAEAALRILCQRAAHRETFGKKLYLHEVVAHWIAECRLSIEQARLLTLQAASKIDTLGNRKARKEVAMIKVVVPRAMLKVIDCAIQVCGGAGVSQDFPLASMFAHMRTLRLADGPDEVHLSTIARWELLDQLKLLTAKI
;
A
#
# COMPACT_ATOMS: atom_id res chain seq x y z
N GLY A 1 18.70 36.26 39.96
CA GLY A 1 19.47 35.04 40.24
C GLY A 1 19.37 34.15 39.02
N MET A 2 20.51 33.77 38.44
CA MET A 2 20.55 32.96 37.21
C MET A 2 19.91 31.59 37.47
N ALA A 3 18.89 31.23 36.69
CA ALA A 3 18.35 29.88 36.70
C ALA A 3 19.48 28.90 36.37
N ALA A 4 19.71 27.90 37.23
CA ALA A 4 20.71 26.87 36.96
C ALA A 4 20.32 26.08 35.70
N GLU A 5 21.27 25.89 34.79
CA GLU A 5 21.07 25.08 33.58
C GLU A 5 20.62 23.66 33.99
N GLN A 6 19.46 23.23 33.50
CA GLN A 6 18.88 21.95 33.87
C GLN A 6 19.79 20.79 33.45
N GLY A 7 20.21 19.97 34.43
CA GLY A 7 21.06 18.79 34.19
C GLY A 7 22.56 19.02 34.21
N ALA A 8 23.04 20.25 34.44
CA ALA A 8 24.46 20.56 34.64
C ALA A 8 24.79 20.83 36.12
N GLY A 9 25.68 20.02 36.69
CA GLY A 9 26.10 20.08 38.10
C GLY A 9 27.58 20.39 38.28
N GLU A 10 28.10 20.16 39.49
CA GLU A 10 29.54 20.29 39.79
C GLU A 10 30.38 19.34 38.93
N VAL A 11 31.57 19.78 38.51
CA VAL A 11 32.50 18.96 37.75
C VAL A 11 33.04 17.82 38.63
N ARG A 12 32.82 16.57 38.19
CA ARG A 12 33.27 15.38 38.90
C ARG A 12 34.81 15.39 39.03
N PRO A 13 35.39 14.94 40.17
CA PRO A 13 36.83 15.04 40.43
C PRO A 13 37.72 14.51 39.30
N GLN A 14 37.38 13.34 38.75
CA GLN A 14 38.09 12.67 37.64
C GLN A 14 38.06 13.40 36.29
N HIS A 15 37.24 14.46 36.17
CA HIS A 15 37.06 15.22 34.95
C HIS A 15 37.43 16.69 35.09
N ARG A 16 37.98 17.10 36.24
CA ARG A 16 38.47 18.47 36.47
C ARG A 16 39.67 18.76 35.55
N PHE A 17 39.72 20.00 35.07
CA PHE A 17 40.80 20.53 34.24
C PHE A 17 41.06 22.00 34.58
N ASP A 18 42.18 22.54 34.09
CA ASP A 18 42.59 23.93 34.33
C ASP A 18 41.67 24.91 33.58
N GLN A 19 40.70 25.48 34.32
CA GLN A 19 39.73 26.43 33.78
C GLN A 19 40.39 27.75 33.33
N GLY A 20 41.48 28.17 33.98
CA GLY A 20 42.20 29.39 33.64
C GLY A 20 42.95 29.29 32.31
N ARG A 21 43.56 28.13 32.04
CA ARG A 21 44.16 27.82 30.74
C ARG A 21 43.11 27.75 29.64
N LEU A 22 41.99 27.07 29.89
CA LEU A 22 40.88 27.02 28.95
C LEU A 22 40.40 28.44 28.62
N GLU A 23 40.14 29.26 29.62
CA GLU A 23 39.67 30.64 29.43
C GLU A 23 40.64 31.49 28.61
N ARG A 24 41.95 31.37 28.87
CA ARG A 24 42.99 32.07 28.10
C ARG A 24 43.03 31.61 26.64
N TYR A 25 42.92 30.30 26.42
CA TYR A 25 42.87 29.72 25.08
C TYR A 25 41.65 30.22 24.30
N LEU A 26 40.44 30.11 24.89
CA LEU A 26 39.19 30.57 24.27
C LEU A 26 39.23 32.08 23.94
N ARG A 27 39.77 32.93 24.82
CA ARG A 27 39.94 34.37 24.54
C ARG A 27 40.78 34.66 23.30
N SER A 28 41.74 33.81 22.99
CA SER A 28 42.65 33.99 21.85
C SER A 28 42.15 33.35 20.56
N GLN A 29 41.49 32.20 20.65
CA GLN A 29 41.15 31.37 19.48
C GLN A 29 39.67 31.41 19.10
N LEU A 30 38.75 31.70 20.02
CA LEU A 30 37.30 31.67 19.77
C LEU A 30 36.78 33.07 19.40
N PRO A 31 36.35 33.32 18.14
CA PRO A 31 35.77 34.59 17.74
C PRO A 31 34.52 34.93 18.55
N GLY A 32 34.37 36.18 18.97
CA GLY A 32 33.22 36.63 19.74
C GLY A 32 33.24 36.31 21.25
N PHE A 33 34.25 35.55 21.74
CA PHE A 33 34.35 35.21 23.16
C PHE A 33 34.66 36.45 24.03
N PRO A 34 34.01 36.63 25.21
CA PRO A 34 34.18 37.82 26.03
C PRO A 34 35.62 38.07 26.48
N ARG A 35 36.18 39.20 26.03
CA ARG A 35 37.55 39.63 26.34
C ARG A 35 37.70 40.34 27.68
N GLN A 36 36.64 40.98 28.18
CA GLN A 36 36.70 41.71 29.45
C GLN A 36 36.94 40.76 30.66
N PRO A 37 37.63 41.23 31.72
CA PRO A 37 37.90 40.45 32.92
C PRO A 37 36.72 40.34 33.90
N SER A 38 35.59 41.02 33.67
CA SER A 38 34.43 40.95 34.55
C SER A 38 33.69 39.61 34.40
N GLY A 39 33.99 38.68 35.32
CA GLY A 39 33.38 37.36 35.43
C GLY A 39 34.34 36.22 35.06
N SER A 40 34.62 35.34 36.02
CA SER A 40 35.34 34.08 35.78
C SER A 40 34.51 33.15 34.89
N LEU A 41 35.17 32.34 34.05
CA LEU A 41 34.50 31.29 33.29
C LEU A 41 33.80 30.31 34.25
N ALA A 42 32.47 30.24 34.21
CA ALA A 42 31.72 29.26 34.96
C ALA A 42 31.71 27.94 34.19
N VAL A 43 32.11 26.85 34.85
CA VAL A 43 32.14 25.49 34.26
C VAL A 43 31.29 24.55 35.08
N ARG A 44 30.33 23.90 34.43
CA ARG A 44 29.47 22.84 35.01
C ARG A 44 29.52 21.60 34.13
N GLN A 45 29.30 20.41 34.70
CA GLN A 45 29.30 19.16 33.94
C GLN A 45 27.88 18.61 33.79
N TYR A 46 27.51 18.20 32.57
CA TYR A 46 26.22 17.53 32.35
C TYR A 46 26.21 16.11 32.96
N SER A 47 25.06 15.68 33.45
CA SER A 47 24.85 14.33 33.97
C SER A 47 24.86 13.24 32.88
N SER A 48 24.43 13.59 31.66
CA SER A 48 24.49 12.77 30.44
C SER A 48 25.79 12.94 29.64
N GLY A 49 26.00 12.13 28.60
CA GLY A 49 27.20 12.21 27.75
C GLY A 49 28.43 11.56 28.40
N GLN A 50 28.24 10.37 28.98
CA GLN A 50 29.31 9.69 29.73
C GLN A 50 30.45 9.19 28.85
N SER A 51 30.20 8.92 27.55
CA SER A 51 31.25 8.50 26.61
C SER A 51 32.29 9.59 26.39
N ASN A 52 31.89 10.78 25.94
CA ASN A 52 32.75 11.97 25.85
C ASN A 52 32.24 13.03 26.84
N PRO A 53 32.95 13.27 27.97
CA PRO A 53 32.52 14.22 29.00
C PRO A 53 32.15 15.59 28.43
N THR A 54 30.95 16.04 28.79
CA THR A 54 30.32 17.26 28.23
C THR A 54 30.11 18.30 29.33
N PHE A 55 30.49 19.54 29.06
CA PHE A 55 30.52 20.64 30.02
C PHE A 55 29.75 21.86 29.49
N TYR A 56 28.98 22.48 30.36
CA TYR A 56 28.40 23.80 30.14
C TYR A 56 29.41 24.86 30.57
N LEU A 57 29.66 25.82 29.68
CA LEU A 57 30.53 26.96 29.90
C LEU A 57 29.71 28.24 29.81
N GLU A 58 29.90 29.15 30.76
CA GLU A 58 29.22 30.45 30.73
C GLU A 58 30.18 31.59 31.06
N LYS A 59 30.13 32.65 30.26
CA LYS A 59 30.91 33.86 30.49
C LYS A 59 30.25 35.07 29.84
N GLY A 60 30.16 36.18 30.59
CA GLY A 60 29.66 37.44 30.06
C GLY A 60 28.24 37.36 29.46
N GLY A 61 27.39 36.47 30.00
CA GLY A 61 26.03 36.22 29.49
C GLY A 61 25.96 35.34 28.24
N GLN A 62 27.08 34.81 27.75
CA GLN A 62 27.12 33.85 26.64
C GLN A 62 27.39 32.44 27.15
N ALA A 63 26.68 31.46 26.58
CA ALA A 63 26.77 30.05 26.92
C ALA A 63 27.37 29.22 25.78
N TYR A 64 28.17 28.22 26.14
CA TYR A 64 28.84 27.31 25.23
C TYR A 64 28.81 25.89 25.79
N VAL A 65 29.02 24.90 24.92
CA VAL A 65 29.19 23.50 25.34
C VAL A 65 30.57 23.01 24.91
N LEU A 66 31.30 22.40 25.84
CA LEU A 66 32.60 21.78 25.59
C LEU A 66 32.46 20.26 25.71
N ARG A 67 32.89 19.52 24.68
CA ARG A 67 33.08 18.07 24.75
C ARG A 67 34.56 17.75 24.69
N LYS A 68 35.03 16.89 25.60
CA LYS A 68 36.44 16.48 25.66
C LYS A 68 36.58 14.98 25.63
N LYS A 69 37.74 14.52 25.16
CA LYS A 69 38.10 13.10 25.18
C LYS A 69 38.37 12.64 26.63
N PRO A 70 37.90 11.45 27.05
CA PRO A 70 38.12 10.93 28.41
C PRO A 70 39.60 10.74 28.73
N HIS A 71 39.94 10.71 30.02
CA HIS A 71 41.28 10.38 30.49
C HIS A 71 41.42 8.86 30.69
N GLY A 72 42.62 8.31 30.47
CA GLY A 72 42.94 6.90 30.73
C GLY A 72 43.24 6.08 29.46
N PRO A 73 43.58 4.79 29.59
CA PRO A 73 43.78 3.89 28.46
C PRO A 73 42.44 3.65 27.74
N LEU A 74 42.34 4.09 26.49
CA LEU A 74 41.12 3.98 25.67
C LEU A 74 41.26 2.87 24.63
N LEU A 75 40.13 2.25 24.27
CA LEU A 75 40.07 1.29 23.18
C LEU A 75 40.47 1.96 21.84
N PRO A 76 41.18 1.24 20.94
CA PRO A 76 41.48 1.77 19.62
C PRO A 76 40.20 2.21 18.89
N ILE A 77 40.21 3.44 18.36
CA ILE A 77 39.13 4.05 17.56
C ILE A 77 37.92 4.59 18.37
N ALA A 78 37.86 4.40 19.69
CA ALA A 78 36.84 5.02 20.55
C ALA A 78 37.15 6.50 20.88
N HIS A 79 36.12 7.28 21.24
CA HIS A 79 36.25 8.65 21.77
C HIS A 79 36.99 9.67 20.86
N LYS A 80 36.76 9.58 19.55
CA LYS A 80 37.32 10.48 18.53
C LYS A 80 36.54 11.79 18.44
N VAL A 81 36.81 12.72 19.36
CA VAL A 81 36.16 14.04 19.40
C VAL A 81 36.48 14.92 18.19
N ASP A 82 37.63 14.70 17.54
CA ASP A 82 38.01 15.31 16.25
C ASP A 82 37.04 14.93 15.12
N ARG A 83 36.67 13.65 15.08
CA ARG A 83 35.76 13.08 14.09
C ARG A 83 34.34 13.63 14.28
N GLU A 84 33.91 13.71 15.54
CA GLU A 84 32.62 14.29 15.94
C GLU A 84 32.52 15.78 15.57
N TYR A 85 33.60 16.55 15.77
CA TYR A 85 33.67 17.95 15.34
C TYR A 85 33.61 18.08 13.81
N ARG A 86 34.34 17.24 13.07
CA ARG A 86 34.38 17.28 11.60
C ARG A 86 33.01 17.04 10.97
N VAL A 87 32.25 16.04 11.44
CA VAL A 87 30.91 15.74 10.89
C VAL A 87 29.91 16.84 11.21
N GLN A 88 29.92 17.37 12.44
CA GLN A 88 29.05 18.49 12.81
C GLN A 88 29.35 19.74 11.99
N LYS A 89 30.63 20.02 11.70
CA LYS A 89 31.01 21.17 10.88
C LYS A 89 30.49 21.06 9.45
N ALA A 90 30.56 19.87 8.87
CA ALA A 90 30.02 19.60 7.55
C ALA A 90 28.48 19.75 7.53
N LEU A 91 27.80 19.17 8.52
CA LEU A 91 26.34 19.23 8.64
C LEU A 91 25.81 20.65 8.87
N PHE A 92 26.44 21.41 9.76
CA PHE A 92 26.08 22.80 10.02
C PHE A 92 26.22 23.65 8.74
N SER A 93 27.33 23.47 8.01
CA SER A 93 27.58 24.17 6.74
C SER A 93 26.56 23.80 5.66
N ALA A 94 26.00 22.60 5.72
CA ALA A 94 24.96 22.11 4.81
C ALA A 94 23.53 22.49 5.25
N GLY A 95 23.37 23.23 6.36
CA GLY A 95 22.08 23.67 6.88
C GLY A 95 21.30 22.60 7.65
N PHE A 96 21.95 21.50 8.05
CA PHE A 96 21.33 20.50 8.91
C PHE A 96 21.34 20.97 10.38
N PRO A 97 20.26 20.74 11.17
CA PRO A 97 20.17 21.23 12.54
C PRO A 97 21.12 20.48 13.49
N VAL A 98 22.31 21.02 13.68
CA VAL A 98 23.29 20.64 14.71
C VAL A 98 23.75 21.88 15.45
N PRO A 99 24.26 21.77 16.69
CA PRO A 99 24.90 22.89 17.35
C PRO A 99 26.08 23.39 16.51
N GLU A 100 26.21 24.71 16.35
CA GLU A 100 27.32 25.27 15.59
C GLU A 100 28.66 24.84 16.21
N PRO A 101 29.53 24.13 15.48
CA PRO A 101 30.85 23.75 15.97
C PRO A 101 31.80 24.93 15.84
N LEU A 102 32.19 25.50 16.97
CA LEU A 102 32.88 26.79 17.01
C LEU A 102 34.41 26.66 16.98
N LEU A 103 34.96 25.69 17.73
CA LEU A 103 36.41 25.54 17.88
C LEU A 103 36.79 24.10 18.21
N TYR A 104 37.83 23.57 17.57
CA TYR A 104 38.47 22.31 17.94
C TYR A 104 39.92 22.58 18.38
N CYS A 105 40.35 21.90 19.45
CA CYS A 105 41.68 21.98 20.01
C CYS A 105 42.29 20.58 20.13
N SER A 106 43.33 20.32 19.33
CA SER A 106 44.15 19.12 19.43
C SER A 106 45.29 19.24 20.44
N ASP A 107 45.57 20.44 20.93
CA ASP A 107 46.65 20.69 21.89
C ASP A 107 46.24 20.25 23.31
N VAL A 108 46.73 19.07 23.69
CA VAL A 108 46.46 18.48 25.01
C VAL A 108 47.06 19.29 26.16
N SER A 109 47.99 20.22 25.92
CA SER A 109 48.59 21.05 26.97
C SER A 109 47.63 22.08 27.58
N VAL A 110 46.52 22.37 26.90
CA VAL A 110 45.51 23.35 27.33
C VAL A 110 44.70 22.83 28.51
N ILE A 111 44.01 21.69 28.36
CA ILE A 111 43.17 21.09 29.42
C ILE A 111 43.49 19.63 29.74
N GLY A 112 44.63 19.11 29.26
CA GLY A 112 45.08 17.73 29.48
C GLY A 112 44.50 16.70 28.51
N THR A 113 43.71 17.12 27.52
CA THR A 113 43.09 16.25 26.51
C THR A 113 42.59 17.08 25.32
N GLU A 114 42.31 16.42 24.21
CA GLU A 114 41.65 17.05 23.05
C GLU A 114 40.20 17.41 23.38
N PHE A 115 39.72 18.53 22.83
CA PHE A 115 38.35 18.98 23.02
C PHE A 115 37.84 19.81 21.86
N TYR A 116 36.53 19.94 21.78
CA TYR A 116 35.89 20.94 20.94
C TYR A 116 34.82 21.71 21.71
N VAL A 117 34.54 22.93 21.24
CA VAL A 117 33.51 23.83 21.75
C VAL A 117 32.48 24.04 20.65
N MET A 118 31.21 24.01 21.04
CA MET A 118 30.06 24.26 20.18
C MET A 118 29.08 25.24 20.84
N GLN A 119 28.17 25.77 20.04
CA GLN A 119 27.07 26.61 20.50
C GLN A 119 26.24 25.87 21.56
N HIS A 120 25.83 26.58 22.61
CA HIS A 120 24.76 26.12 23.49
C HIS A 120 23.41 26.43 22.83
N VAL A 121 22.66 25.39 22.48
CA VAL A 121 21.33 25.53 21.86
C VAL A 121 20.28 25.36 22.95
N GLN A 122 19.56 26.44 23.25
CA GLN A 122 18.51 26.42 24.26
C GLN A 122 17.19 25.90 23.68
N GLY A 123 16.62 24.85 24.28
CA GLY A 123 15.38 24.23 23.83
C GLY A 123 14.86 23.14 24.76
N ARG A 124 13.88 22.36 24.29
CA ARG A 124 13.28 21.23 25.03
C ARG A 124 14.02 19.94 24.67
N ILE A 125 14.45 19.20 25.69
CA ILE A 125 15.00 17.84 25.55
C ILE A 125 14.08 16.90 26.31
N PHE A 126 13.54 15.91 25.61
CA PHE A 126 12.64 14.93 26.21
C PHE A 126 13.39 13.64 26.54
N ARG A 127 13.57 13.37 27.83
CA ARG A 127 14.24 12.15 28.34
C ARG A 127 13.28 10.96 28.49
N ASP A 128 11.98 11.23 28.46
CA ASP A 128 10.94 10.21 28.49
C ASP A 128 10.24 10.20 27.12
N ILE A 129 10.32 9.07 26.42
CA ILE A 129 9.74 8.90 25.08
C ILE A 129 8.20 8.98 25.08
N SER A 130 7.54 8.87 26.24
CA SER A 130 6.09 9.07 26.35
C SER A 130 5.69 10.54 26.30
N LEU A 131 6.66 11.47 26.37
CA LEU A 131 6.46 12.92 26.33
C LEU A 131 5.38 13.39 27.34
N PRO A 132 5.58 13.13 28.66
CA PRO A 132 4.60 13.46 29.68
C PRO A 132 4.32 14.97 29.71
N GLY A 133 3.04 15.33 29.76
CA GLY A 133 2.61 16.74 29.76
C GLY A 133 2.49 17.39 28.38
N VAL A 134 2.87 16.71 27.29
CA VAL A 134 2.65 17.16 25.91
C VAL A 134 1.30 16.67 25.42
N GLY A 135 0.49 17.53 24.80
CA GLY A 135 -0.81 17.15 24.22
C GLY A 135 -0.67 16.25 22.99
N THR A 136 -1.68 15.44 22.66
CA THR A 136 -1.60 14.44 21.58
C THR A 136 -1.18 15.02 20.23
N ALA A 137 -1.77 16.14 19.80
CA ALA A 137 -1.42 16.77 18.53
C ALA A 137 0.04 17.25 18.48
N GLU A 138 0.53 17.87 19.56
CA GLU A 138 1.92 18.30 19.66
C GLU A 138 2.87 17.11 19.72
N ARG A 139 2.49 16.04 20.44
CA ARG A 139 3.25 14.78 20.53
C ARG A 139 3.46 14.20 19.13
N SER A 140 2.39 14.12 18.33
CA SER A 140 2.48 13.66 16.95
C SER A 140 3.40 14.56 16.12
N ALA A 141 3.25 15.89 16.24
CA ALA A 141 4.09 16.83 15.50
C ALA A 141 5.59 16.69 15.85
N LEU A 142 5.96 16.44 17.11
CA LEU A 142 7.35 16.23 17.53
C LEU A 142 7.97 14.98 16.90
N TYR A 143 7.23 13.87 16.87
CA TYR A 143 7.69 12.64 16.24
C TYR A 143 7.74 12.72 14.71
N ILE A 144 6.81 13.46 14.09
CA ILE A 144 6.87 13.80 12.65
C ILE A 144 8.15 14.59 12.37
N ALA A 145 8.42 15.66 13.12
CA ALA A 145 9.61 16.49 12.96
C ALA A 145 10.91 15.69 13.16
N MET A 146 10.91 14.71 14.08
CA MET A 146 12.01 13.77 14.26
C MET A 146 12.25 12.91 13.00
N MET A 147 11.19 12.36 12.40
CA MET A 147 11.29 11.53 11.19
C MET A 147 11.70 12.33 9.95
N GLU A 148 11.17 13.56 9.80
CA GLU A 148 11.56 14.48 8.73
C GLU A 148 13.04 14.87 8.84
N THR A 149 13.51 15.13 10.06
CA THR A 149 14.93 15.42 10.32
C THR A 149 15.81 14.21 10.01
N LEU A 150 15.38 13.00 10.36
CA LEU A 150 16.10 11.78 10.00
C LEU A 150 16.17 11.57 8.48
N ALA A 151 15.06 11.82 7.78
CA ALA A 151 15.02 11.74 6.33
C ALA A 151 15.93 12.78 5.67
N LEU A 152 15.98 14.00 6.21
CA LEU A 152 16.89 15.05 5.77
C LEU A 152 18.36 14.64 5.95
N LEU A 153 18.73 14.06 7.10
CA LEU A 153 20.08 13.55 7.33
C LEU A 153 20.50 12.56 6.24
N HIS A 154 19.63 11.59 5.94
CA HIS A 154 19.92 10.57 4.95
C HIS A 154 19.78 11.05 3.49
N SER A 155 19.30 12.28 3.27
CA SER A 155 19.30 12.90 1.94
C SER A 155 20.69 13.38 1.53
N PHE A 156 21.55 13.71 2.50
CA PHE A 156 22.92 14.14 2.22
C PHE A 156 23.75 13.00 1.66
N ASP A 157 24.68 13.39 0.79
CA ASP A 157 25.68 12.52 0.23
C ASP A 157 27.06 12.84 0.84
N LEU A 158 27.85 11.81 1.15
CA LEU A 158 29.15 11.97 1.81
C LEU A 158 30.14 12.79 0.98
N HIS A 159 30.05 12.71 -0.35
CA HIS A 159 30.88 13.52 -1.24
C HIS A 159 30.47 14.99 -1.16
N SER A 160 29.16 15.29 -1.20
CA SER A 160 28.65 16.66 -1.06
C SER A 160 29.02 17.32 0.28
N LEU A 161 29.18 16.53 1.34
CA LEU A 161 29.58 16.99 2.67
C LEU A 161 31.11 17.10 2.86
N GLY A 162 31.94 16.71 1.89
CA GLY A 162 33.40 16.66 2.08
C GLY A 162 33.86 15.60 3.09
N LEU A 163 33.04 14.55 3.27
CA LEU A 163 33.24 13.46 4.22
C LEU A 163 33.65 12.15 3.51
N GLN A 164 34.33 12.24 2.36
CA GLN A 164 34.90 11.08 1.70
C GLN A 164 35.83 10.32 2.67
N GLY A 165 35.63 9.01 2.81
CA GLY A 165 36.41 8.17 3.72
C GLY A 165 36.07 8.28 5.22
N TYR A 166 34.97 8.95 5.60
CA TYR A 166 34.51 9.04 7.00
C TYR A 166 34.11 7.69 7.62
N GLY A 167 33.80 6.70 6.78
CA GLY A 167 33.49 5.31 7.15
C GLY A 167 34.17 4.31 6.20
N ARG A 168 33.74 3.04 6.25
CA ARG A 168 34.36 1.92 5.50
C ARG A 168 33.58 1.47 4.24
N GLY A 169 32.74 2.31 3.63
CA GLY A 169 32.13 1.98 2.33
C GLY A 169 31.04 0.92 2.36
N ALA A 170 30.74 0.34 1.19
CA ALA A 170 29.83 -0.80 0.99
C ALA A 170 30.08 -2.00 1.91
N GLY A 171 29.04 -2.81 2.19
CA GLY A 171 29.13 -3.97 3.09
C GLY A 171 28.91 -3.62 4.57
N TYR A 172 28.12 -2.58 4.85
CA TYR A 172 27.83 -2.09 6.19
C TYR A 172 27.19 -3.17 7.06
N CYS A 173 26.14 -3.84 6.56
CA CYS A 173 25.36 -4.82 7.33
C CYS A 173 26.25 -5.98 7.79
N ARG A 174 27.04 -6.56 6.86
CA ARG A 174 27.97 -7.66 7.17
C ARG A 174 28.99 -7.27 8.25
N ARG A 175 29.54 -6.05 8.15
CA ARG A 175 30.50 -5.55 9.14
C ARG A 175 29.86 -5.35 10.50
N GLN A 176 28.66 -4.75 10.57
CA GLN A 176 27.96 -4.57 11.84
C GLN A 176 27.73 -5.91 12.54
N VAL A 177 27.22 -6.91 11.83
CA VAL A 177 27.03 -8.26 12.41
C VAL A 177 28.34 -8.83 12.96
N SER A 178 29.41 -8.78 12.17
CA SER A 178 30.73 -9.29 12.60
C SER A 178 31.31 -8.53 13.80
N THR A 179 31.22 -7.19 13.80
CA THR A 179 31.74 -6.34 14.86
C THR A 179 31.01 -6.57 16.17
N TRP A 180 29.66 -6.53 16.16
CA TRP A 180 28.88 -6.72 17.38
C TRP A 180 28.97 -8.15 17.91
N LYS A 181 29.08 -9.15 17.02
CA LYS A 181 29.36 -10.53 17.45
C LYS A 181 30.70 -10.62 18.18
N LYS A 182 31.78 -10.09 17.61
CA LYS A 182 33.12 -10.10 18.26
C LYS A 182 33.11 -9.38 19.61
N GLN A 183 32.41 -8.25 19.70
CA GLN A 183 32.30 -7.51 20.96
C GLN A 183 31.47 -8.27 22.00
N TYR A 184 30.37 -8.90 21.60
CA TYR A 184 29.60 -9.75 22.49
C TYR A 184 30.42 -10.95 22.97
N ASP A 185 31.04 -11.71 22.06
CA ASP A 185 31.82 -12.90 22.39
C ASP A 185 32.98 -12.57 23.36
N ALA A 186 33.61 -11.40 23.22
CA ALA A 186 34.67 -10.94 24.13
C ALA A 186 34.17 -10.51 25.52
N ALA A 187 32.89 -10.12 25.64
CA ALA A 187 32.28 -9.66 26.89
C ALA A 187 31.36 -10.71 27.53
N ALA A 188 31.03 -11.79 26.83
CA ALA A 188 30.15 -12.84 27.29
C ALA A 188 30.80 -13.62 28.44
N HIS A 189 30.02 -13.82 29.51
CA HIS A 189 30.44 -14.57 30.71
C HIS A 189 29.48 -15.74 30.99
N ALA A 190 28.38 -15.83 30.25
CA ALA A 190 27.39 -16.89 30.30
C ALA A 190 26.83 -17.12 28.90
N ASP A 191 26.38 -18.34 28.61
CA ASP A 191 25.76 -18.65 27.33
C ASP A 191 24.33 -18.10 27.27
N ILE A 192 24.01 -17.40 26.18
CA ILE A 192 22.66 -16.89 25.89
C ILE A 192 22.29 -17.43 24.50
N PRO A 193 21.58 -18.57 24.42
CA PRO A 193 21.27 -19.22 23.16
C PRO A 193 20.57 -18.32 22.13
N ALA A 194 19.72 -17.39 22.60
CA ALA A 194 19.04 -16.43 21.73
C ALA A 194 20.03 -15.51 21.01
N MET A 195 21.12 -15.09 21.67
CA MET A 195 22.13 -14.21 21.09
C MET A 195 22.92 -14.94 19.99
N ASN A 196 23.27 -16.21 20.22
CA ASN A 196 23.97 -17.04 19.23
C ASN A 196 23.11 -17.28 17.99
N LYS A 197 21.82 -17.67 18.18
CA LYS A 197 20.87 -17.88 17.08
C LYS A 197 20.60 -16.61 16.29
N LEU A 198 20.47 -15.47 16.97
CA LEU A 198 20.27 -14.17 16.33
C LEU A 198 21.49 -13.78 15.49
N ALA A 199 22.70 -13.96 16.02
CA ALA A 199 23.94 -13.67 15.30
C ALA A 199 24.08 -14.54 14.04
N GLU A 200 23.76 -15.83 14.14
CA GLU A 200 23.77 -16.77 13.00
C GLU A 200 22.73 -16.38 11.94
N TRP A 201 21.50 -16.09 12.36
CA TRP A 201 20.45 -15.64 11.46
C TRP A 201 20.85 -14.37 10.71
N LEU A 202 21.40 -13.37 11.41
CA LEU A 202 21.87 -12.12 10.80
C LEU A 202 23.02 -12.35 9.82
N ALA A 203 23.93 -13.29 10.10
CA ALA A 203 25.02 -13.63 9.18
C ALA A 203 24.50 -14.30 7.90
N ASN A 204 23.43 -15.10 7.99
CA ASN A 204 22.87 -15.86 6.87
C ASN A 204 21.80 -15.09 6.07
N ASN A 205 21.24 -14.00 6.59
CA ASN A 205 20.14 -13.24 5.97
C ASN A 205 20.53 -11.78 5.64
N LEU A 206 21.78 -11.56 5.22
CA LEU A 206 22.25 -10.23 4.82
C LEU A 206 21.41 -9.69 3.64
N PRO A 207 20.96 -8.42 3.68
CA PRO A 207 20.21 -7.83 2.58
C PRO A 207 21.00 -7.87 1.25
N PRO A 208 20.34 -8.20 0.12
CA PRO A 208 21.00 -8.29 -1.18
C PRO A 208 21.52 -6.93 -1.68
N ASP A 209 20.89 -5.84 -1.27
CA ASP A 209 21.18 -4.46 -1.68
C ASP A 209 21.92 -3.64 -0.60
N ASP A 210 22.92 -4.21 0.09
CA ASP A 210 23.81 -3.50 1.04
C ASP A 210 24.81 -2.55 0.33
N LYS A 211 24.32 -1.83 -0.68
CA LYS A 211 25.06 -0.89 -1.54
C LYS A 211 24.69 0.57 -1.25
N GLU A 212 23.54 0.84 -0.63
CA GLU A 212 23.18 2.21 -0.25
C GLU A 212 24.08 2.69 0.91
N GLU A 213 24.87 3.72 0.65
CA GLU A 213 25.78 4.33 1.61
C GLU A 213 25.37 5.79 1.86
N ARG A 214 24.91 6.08 3.07
CA ARG A 214 24.56 7.42 3.53
C ARG A 214 25.32 7.74 4.82
N LEU A 215 25.39 9.03 5.15
CA LEU A 215 25.78 9.42 6.51
C LEU A 215 24.66 8.99 7.46
N ILE A 216 24.99 8.13 8.41
CA ILE A 216 24.08 7.70 9.48
C ILE A 216 24.60 8.21 10.82
N HIS A 217 23.68 8.51 11.73
CA HIS A 217 23.93 8.95 13.11
C HIS A 217 24.39 7.79 14.01
N GLY A 218 23.79 6.61 13.88
CA GLY A 218 24.13 5.42 14.67
C GLY A 218 23.53 5.37 16.09
N ASP A 219 22.94 6.46 16.57
CA ASP A 219 22.17 6.58 17.84
C ASP A 219 21.02 7.60 17.70
N PHE A 220 20.28 7.55 16.59
CA PHE A 220 19.23 8.54 16.32
C PHE A 220 17.97 8.22 17.14
N ARG A 221 17.65 9.08 18.11
CA ARG A 221 16.50 8.93 19.02
C ARG A 221 16.05 10.29 19.56
N ILE A 222 14.81 10.38 20.01
CA ILE A 222 14.20 11.64 20.48
C ILE A 222 14.97 12.30 21.64
N GLU A 223 15.62 11.50 22.49
CA GLU A 223 16.42 11.98 23.63
C GLU A 223 17.68 12.74 23.21
N ASN A 224 18.13 12.55 21.96
CA ASN A 224 19.28 13.21 21.37
C ASN A 224 18.85 14.42 20.51
N ILE A 225 17.59 14.88 20.61
CA ILE A 225 17.07 16.00 19.85
C ILE A 225 16.68 17.16 20.77
N ILE A 226 17.14 18.36 20.42
CA ILE A 226 16.69 19.61 21.03
C ILE A 226 15.57 20.18 20.15
N PHE A 227 14.37 20.28 20.72
CA PHE A 227 13.23 20.92 20.08
C PHE A 227 13.10 22.39 20.47
N HIS A 228 12.44 23.18 19.64
CA HIS A 228 12.09 24.56 19.96
C HIS A 228 11.27 24.66 21.26
N PRO A 229 11.46 25.71 22.09
CA PRO A 229 10.73 25.87 23.35
C PRO A 229 9.19 25.77 23.25
N THR A 230 8.61 26.18 22.12
CA THR A 230 7.16 26.27 21.92
C THR A 230 6.64 25.60 20.65
N GLU A 231 7.51 25.13 19.76
CA GLU A 231 7.13 24.56 18.46
C GLU A 231 7.62 23.12 18.34
N ALA A 232 6.96 22.32 17.49
CA ALA A 232 7.44 21.00 17.09
C ALA A 232 8.49 21.11 15.98
N ARG A 233 9.58 21.84 16.26
CA ARG A 233 10.68 22.11 15.32
C ARG A 233 12.00 21.67 15.93
N VAL A 234 12.80 20.93 15.17
CA VAL A 234 14.13 20.49 15.60
C VAL A 234 15.13 21.64 15.48
N LEU A 235 15.79 21.97 16.58
CA LEU A 235 16.86 22.97 16.64
C LEU A 235 18.25 22.34 16.51
N ALA A 236 18.46 21.17 17.10
CA ALA A 236 19.74 20.48 17.05
C ALA A 236 19.59 18.96 17.29
N VAL A 237 20.35 18.17 16.53
CA VAL A 237 20.60 16.75 16.77
C VAL A 237 21.97 16.58 17.43
N LEU A 238 22.01 15.85 18.54
CA LEU A 238 23.17 15.67 19.41
C LEU A 238 23.76 14.26 19.31
N ASP A 239 24.98 14.10 19.82
CA ASP A 239 25.67 12.82 20.02
C ASP A 239 26.11 12.06 18.77
N TRP A 240 26.93 12.72 17.97
CA TRP A 240 27.47 12.21 16.70
C TRP A 240 28.61 11.20 16.83
N GLU A 241 28.91 10.68 18.02
CA GLU A 241 30.05 9.79 18.26
C GLU A 241 29.99 8.51 17.42
N LEU A 242 28.79 7.92 17.31
CA LEU A 242 28.57 6.66 16.57
C LEU A 242 28.32 6.86 15.07
N SER A 243 28.33 8.10 14.60
CA SER A 243 28.03 8.41 13.21
C SER A 243 29.03 7.76 12.26
N THR A 244 28.59 7.30 11.10
CA THR A 244 29.46 6.65 10.12
C THR A 244 28.82 6.65 8.75
N ALA A 245 29.55 6.16 7.75
CA ALA A 245 28.97 5.80 6.47
C ALA A 245 28.33 4.41 6.56
N GLY A 246 27.04 4.31 6.24
CA GLY A 246 26.28 3.08 6.40
C GLY A 246 24.91 3.10 5.75
N HIS A 247 24.13 2.04 6.03
CA HIS A 247 22.82 1.87 5.43
C HIS A 247 21.76 2.68 6.22
N PRO A 248 20.97 3.55 5.58
CA PRO A 248 20.06 4.48 6.28
C PRO A 248 18.92 3.78 7.05
N LEU A 249 18.50 2.59 6.61
CA LEU A 249 17.50 1.80 7.36
C LEU A 249 17.99 1.35 8.75
N ALA A 250 19.30 1.36 9.01
CA ALA A 250 19.82 1.07 10.35
C ALA A 250 19.39 2.13 11.37
N ASP A 251 19.45 3.41 11.01
CA ASP A 251 18.99 4.49 11.88
C ASP A 251 17.46 4.51 11.98
N LEU A 252 16.73 4.25 10.89
CA LEU A 252 15.26 4.18 10.94
C LEU A 252 14.80 3.06 11.89
N ALA A 253 15.42 1.88 11.80
CA ALA A 253 15.13 0.76 12.69
C ALA A 253 15.49 1.09 14.15
N TYR A 254 16.59 1.80 14.37
CA TYR A 254 17.01 2.21 15.71
C TYR A 254 16.04 3.23 16.34
N ALA A 255 15.61 4.22 15.55
CA ALA A 255 14.69 5.27 15.97
C ALA A 255 13.27 4.75 16.28
N THR A 256 12.95 3.54 15.84
CA THR A 256 11.63 2.89 16.01
C THR A 256 11.65 1.70 16.97
N LEU A 257 12.76 1.45 17.69
CA LEU A 257 12.89 0.32 18.62
C LEU A 257 11.85 0.31 19.74
N SER A 258 11.34 1.46 20.17
CA SER A 258 10.38 1.54 21.26
C SER A 258 9.05 0.83 20.95
N TYR A 259 8.65 0.75 19.68
CA TYR A 259 7.44 0.05 19.24
C TYR A 259 7.50 -1.46 19.40
N PHE A 260 8.71 -2.02 19.50
CA PHE A 260 8.90 -3.45 19.65
C PHE A 260 9.59 -3.80 20.97
N TRP A 261 9.62 -2.89 21.95
CA TRP A 261 10.35 -3.08 23.19
C TRP A 261 9.91 -4.34 23.95
N PRO A 262 10.85 -5.15 24.50
CA PRO A 262 10.49 -6.37 25.22
C PRO A 262 9.59 -6.07 26.42
N PRO A 263 8.43 -6.74 26.56
CA PRO A 263 7.54 -6.54 27.72
C PRO A 263 8.23 -6.76 29.06
N ALA A 264 9.17 -7.71 29.12
CA ALA A 264 9.97 -8.02 30.30
C ALA A 264 10.86 -6.85 30.79
N LEU A 265 11.04 -5.83 29.96
CA LEU A 265 11.84 -4.64 30.26
C LEU A 265 10.97 -3.38 30.44
N LYS A 266 9.64 -3.50 30.56
CA LYS A 266 8.71 -2.35 30.74
C LYS A 266 8.98 -1.57 32.04
N ASP A 267 9.42 -2.25 33.11
CA ASP A 267 9.58 -1.66 34.45
C ASP A 267 11.03 -1.41 34.88
N LEU A 268 12.02 -1.63 34.00
CA LEU A 268 13.41 -1.23 34.26
C LEU A 268 13.53 0.29 34.10
N GLY A 269 13.07 1.00 35.12
CA GLY A 269 13.08 2.45 35.22
C GLY A 269 14.49 3.01 35.43
N GLN A 270 14.70 4.20 34.86
CA GLN A 270 15.87 5.08 35.01
C GLN A 270 17.09 4.75 34.15
N GLY A 271 16.99 5.03 32.84
CA GLY A 271 18.16 5.26 31.99
C GLY A 271 17.98 4.90 30.52
N ILE A 272 17.02 4.02 30.20
CA ILE A 272 16.64 3.63 28.85
C ILE A 272 15.13 3.44 28.86
N SER A 273 14.38 4.54 28.83
CA SER A 273 12.91 4.47 28.72
C SER A 273 12.56 4.17 27.26
N LEU A 274 12.66 2.90 26.86
CA LEU A 274 12.30 2.45 25.52
C LEU A 274 10.95 1.70 25.49
N GLY A 275 10.28 1.53 26.63
CA GLY A 275 8.97 0.88 26.72
C GLY A 275 7.80 1.85 26.81
N PHE A 276 6.77 1.64 25.98
CA PHE A 276 5.52 2.40 26.07
C PHE A 276 4.67 1.97 27.26
N LYS A 277 4.07 2.95 27.96
CA LYS A 277 2.90 2.72 28.82
C LYS A 277 1.67 2.66 27.92
N ASP A 278 0.80 1.66 28.12
CA ASP A 278 -0.31 1.30 27.23
C ASP A 278 -1.46 2.35 27.14
N THR A 279 -1.20 3.64 27.46
CA THR A 279 -2.23 4.70 27.62
C THR A 279 -1.92 6.01 26.87
N THR A 280 -0.83 6.11 26.11
CA THR A 280 -0.45 7.34 25.40
C THR A 280 -0.73 7.26 23.90
N GLU A 281 -1.59 8.16 23.39
CA GLU A 281 -1.87 8.40 21.97
C GLU A 281 -0.60 8.91 21.24
N MET A 282 0.23 7.99 20.76
CA MET A 282 1.42 8.24 19.95
C MET A 282 1.11 7.98 18.48
N PRO A 283 1.84 8.62 17.53
CA PRO A 283 1.82 8.17 16.14
C PRO A 283 2.12 6.67 16.06
N SER A 284 1.51 6.00 15.10
CA SER A 284 1.80 4.59 14.89
C SER A 284 3.22 4.41 14.31
N PHE A 285 3.77 3.21 14.49
CA PHE A 285 5.02 2.81 13.84
C PHE A 285 4.96 3.02 12.31
N GLU A 286 3.85 2.61 11.70
CA GLU A 286 3.60 2.70 10.26
C GLU A 286 3.49 4.15 9.78
N GLU A 287 2.88 5.05 10.56
CA GLU A 287 2.85 6.49 10.27
C GLU A 287 4.26 7.06 10.18
N LEU A 288 5.12 6.80 11.18
CA LEU A 288 6.48 7.33 11.22
C LEU A 288 7.35 6.78 10.08
N VAL A 289 7.23 5.48 9.79
CA VAL A 289 7.91 4.88 8.64
C VAL A 289 7.41 5.49 7.32
N SER A 290 6.10 5.70 7.18
CA SER A 290 5.49 6.31 6.00
C SER A 290 5.97 7.75 5.78
N ILE A 291 6.07 8.55 6.84
CA ILE A 291 6.61 9.92 6.79
C ILE A 291 8.06 9.90 6.32
N TYR A 292 8.89 9.07 6.95
CA TYR A 292 10.29 8.93 6.55
C TYR A 292 10.42 8.51 5.07
N CYS A 293 9.67 7.50 4.64
CA CYS A 293 9.68 7.02 3.26
C CYS A 293 9.23 8.09 2.27
N ARG A 294 8.20 8.88 2.61
CA ARG A 294 7.71 10.01 1.81
C ARG A 294 8.78 11.09 1.65
N CYS A 295 9.41 11.51 2.74
CA CYS A 295 10.48 12.50 2.71
C CYS A 295 11.70 12.04 1.90
N ARG A 296 12.01 10.73 1.94
CA ARG A 296 13.09 10.11 1.15
C ARG A 296 12.71 9.76 -0.29
N SER A 297 11.43 9.87 -0.66
CA SER A 297 10.90 9.41 -1.95
C SER A 297 11.18 7.92 -2.24
N ILE A 298 11.09 7.07 -1.20
CA ILE A 298 11.29 5.60 -1.29
C ILE A 298 9.99 4.84 -0.95
N SER A 299 9.93 3.56 -1.32
CA SER A 299 8.77 2.71 -1.02
C SER A 299 8.52 2.58 0.49
N ALA A 300 7.26 2.63 0.91
CA ALA A 300 6.87 2.28 2.29
C ALA A 300 6.98 0.76 2.56
N ALA A 301 7.01 -0.06 1.49
CA ALA A 301 7.32 -1.48 1.59
C ALA A 301 8.84 -1.67 1.71
N LEU A 302 9.36 -1.49 2.92
CA LEU A 302 10.77 -1.67 3.23
C LEU A 302 11.11 -3.18 3.30
N SER A 303 11.39 -3.77 2.14
CA SER A 303 11.91 -5.15 2.07
C SER A 303 13.16 -5.28 2.96
N ASN A 304 13.19 -6.30 3.81
CA ASN A 304 14.26 -6.55 4.79
C ASN A 304 14.28 -5.61 6.02
N PHE A 305 13.24 -4.81 6.32
CA PHE A 305 13.23 -3.98 7.53
C PHE A 305 13.40 -4.79 8.83
N HIS A 306 12.85 -6.01 8.88
CA HIS A 306 13.06 -6.94 10.00
C HIS A 306 14.53 -7.28 10.24
N PHE A 307 15.36 -7.33 9.19
CA PHE A 307 16.81 -7.50 9.35
C PHE A 307 17.41 -6.33 10.13
N PHE A 308 17.05 -5.09 9.80
CA PHE A 308 17.57 -3.90 10.48
C PHE A 308 17.06 -3.76 11.92
N LEU A 309 15.81 -4.16 12.18
CA LEU A 309 15.27 -4.25 13.55
C LEU A 309 16.03 -5.30 14.36
N ALA A 310 16.19 -6.51 13.82
CA ALA A 310 16.94 -7.60 14.46
C ALA A 310 18.40 -7.20 14.74
N LEU A 311 19.06 -6.53 13.77
CA LEU A 311 20.41 -6.00 13.92
C LEU A 311 20.51 -4.94 15.03
N SER A 312 19.51 -4.06 15.15
CA SER A 312 19.45 -3.04 16.20
C SER A 312 19.30 -3.65 17.60
N TYR A 313 18.46 -4.67 17.77
CA TYR A 313 18.36 -5.42 19.03
C TYR A 313 19.63 -6.20 19.35
N PHE A 314 20.26 -6.82 18.34
CA PHE A 314 21.55 -7.51 18.50
C PHE A 314 22.64 -6.56 18.98
N LYS A 315 22.75 -5.37 18.35
CA LYS A 315 23.65 -4.30 18.76
C LYS A 315 23.38 -3.87 20.21
N LEU A 316 22.11 -3.64 20.58
CA LEU A 316 21.77 -3.17 21.92
C LEU A 316 22.08 -4.24 22.99
N ALA A 317 21.81 -5.51 22.71
CA ALA A 317 22.17 -6.63 23.59
C ALA A 317 23.69 -6.73 23.78
N ALA A 318 24.48 -6.58 22.71
CA ALA A 318 25.94 -6.59 22.77
C ALA A 318 26.50 -5.42 23.59
N ILE A 319 25.94 -4.20 23.42
CA ILE A 319 26.32 -3.02 24.21
C ILE A 319 26.03 -3.25 25.69
N SER A 320 24.82 -3.72 26.02
CA SER A 320 24.43 -4.04 27.40
C SER A 320 25.35 -5.08 28.04
N GLN A 321 25.73 -6.12 27.28
CA GLN A 321 26.69 -7.12 27.74
C GLN A 321 28.08 -6.51 28.01
N GLY A 322 28.55 -5.60 27.14
CA GLY A 322 29.82 -4.90 27.33
C GLY A 322 29.82 -3.92 28.52
N ILE A 323 28.69 -3.29 28.83
CA ILE A 323 28.53 -2.47 30.04
C ILE A 323 28.59 -3.36 31.29
N TYR A 324 27.85 -4.47 31.28
CA TYR A 324 27.83 -5.40 32.41
C TYR A 324 29.19 -6.07 32.64
N ALA A 325 29.91 -6.46 31.59
CA ALA A 325 31.26 -7.00 31.71
C ALA A 325 32.23 -6.01 32.38
N ARG A 326 32.14 -4.72 32.04
CA ARG A 326 32.94 -3.67 32.70
C ARG A 326 32.58 -3.51 34.18
N TYR A 327 31.31 -3.67 34.54
CA TYR A 327 30.88 -3.71 35.94
C TYR A 327 31.51 -4.89 36.69
N LEU A 328 31.50 -6.10 36.13
CA LEU A 328 32.14 -7.27 36.73
C LEU A 328 33.66 -7.07 36.94
N LEU A 329 34.30 -6.27 36.09
CA LEU A 329 35.71 -5.91 36.19
C LEU A 329 35.98 -4.69 37.10
N GLY A 330 34.95 -4.13 37.75
CA GLY A 330 35.08 -2.95 38.63
C GLY A 330 35.31 -1.61 37.90
N ASN A 331 35.13 -1.56 36.58
CA ASN A 331 35.42 -0.42 35.72
C ASN A 331 34.15 0.24 35.14
N ALA A 332 33.03 0.17 35.87
CA ALA A 332 31.75 0.74 35.44
C ALA A 332 31.74 2.28 35.49
N ALA A 333 31.13 2.90 34.48
CA ALA A 333 30.99 4.37 34.42
C ALA A 333 29.81 4.91 35.26
N ALA A 334 28.86 4.05 35.63
CA ALA A 334 27.66 4.39 36.39
C ALA A 334 27.32 3.29 37.43
N GLU A 335 26.74 3.67 38.57
CA GLU A 335 26.39 2.77 39.68
C GLU A 335 25.35 1.69 39.27
N ASN A 336 24.46 2.02 38.34
CA ASN A 336 23.44 1.11 37.81
C ASN A 336 23.94 0.17 36.69
N SER A 337 25.25 0.14 36.39
CA SER A 337 25.80 -0.71 35.31
C SER A 337 25.53 -2.21 35.49
N HIS A 338 25.23 -2.65 36.73
CA HIS A 338 24.87 -4.04 37.04
C HIS A 338 23.49 -4.45 36.49
N GLU A 339 22.57 -3.51 36.30
CA GLU A 339 21.21 -3.80 35.84
C GLU A 339 21.16 -4.20 34.36
N PHE A 340 22.17 -3.80 33.57
CA PHE A 340 22.28 -4.13 32.15
C PHE A 340 22.35 -5.63 31.86
N ALA A 341 22.79 -6.46 32.83
CA ALA A 341 22.73 -7.91 32.73
C ALA A 341 21.31 -8.41 32.43
N LYS A 342 20.30 -7.79 33.06
CA LYS A 342 18.89 -8.17 32.93
C LYS A 342 18.33 -7.84 31.54
N MET A 343 19.01 -6.99 30.76
CA MET A 343 18.56 -6.57 29.43
C MET A 343 19.04 -7.49 28.30
N VAL A 344 20.20 -8.14 28.46
CA VAL A 344 20.88 -8.84 27.34
C VAL A 344 20.00 -9.94 26.75
N LYS A 345 19.48 -10.83 27.58
CA LYS A 345 18.66 -11.96 27.11
C LYS A 345 17.31 -11.50 26.50
N PRO A 346 16.48 -10.66 27.14
CA PRO A 346 15.22 -10.20 26.54
C PRO A 346 15.40 -9.45 25.22
N LEU A 347 16.48 -8.66 25.08
CA LEU A 347 16.79 -7.98 23.82
C LEU A 347 17.16 -8.97 22.72
N ALA A 348 17.99 -9.97 23.03
CA ALA A 348 18.36 -11.02 22.07
C ALA A 348 17.15 -11.87 21.63
N GLU A 349 16.28 -12.23 22.57
CA GLU A 349 15.04 -12.97 22.28
C GLU A 349 14.11 -12.17 21.37
N ARG A 350 13.95 -10.86 21.66
CA ARG A 350 13.09 -9.99 20.84
C ARG A 350 13.64 -9.79 19.43
N GLY A 351 14.96 -9.61 19.30
CA GLY A 351 15.62 -9.53 17.99
C GLY A 351 15.41 -10.81 17.17
N LEU A 352 15.51 -11.98 17.80
CA LEU A 352 15.27 -13.28 17.15
C LEU A 352 13.80 -13.49 16.77
N GLU A 353 12.86 -13.06 17.62
CA GLU A 353 11.43 -13.12 17.29
C GLU A 353 11.11 -12.28 16.05
N LEU A 354 11.61 -11.04 16.00
CA LEU A 354 11.42 -10.15 14.85
C LEU A 354 12.08 -10.69 13.58
N SER A 355 13.19 -11.43 13.71
CA SER A 355 13.88 -12.05 12.57
C SER A 355 13.14 -13.26 11.98
N GLN A 356 12.30 -13.92 12.78
CA GLN A 356 11.50 -15.08 12.36
C GLN A 356 10.12 -14.70 11.82
N ARG A 357 9.70 -13.44 12.01
CA ARG A 357 8.49 -12.92 11.35
C ARG A 357 8.76 -12.88 9.85
N SER A 358 7.78 -13.31 9.05
CA SER A 358 7.79 -13.07 7.61
C SER A 358 8.10 -11.59 7.36
N PRO A 359 8.73 -11.21 6.21
CA PRO A 359 8.86 -9.79 5.83
C PRO A 359 7.53 -9.11 6.10
N PHE A 360 7.50 -7.81 6.46
CA PHE A 360 6.26 -7.04 6.54
C PHE A 360 5.48 -7.24 5.23
N SER A 361 4.68 -8.31 5.18
CA SER A 361 3.51 -8.45 4.38
C SER A 361 2.69 -7.32 4.95
N SER A 362 2.50 -6.32 4.12
CA SER A 362 1.54 -5.27 4.37
C SER A 362 0.21 -5.95 4.67
N THR A 363 -0.02 -6.27 5.95
CA THR A 363 -1.31 -5.97 6.54
C THR A 363 -1.43 -4.47 6.34
N HIS A 364 -1.98 -4.08 5.18
CA HIS A 364 -2.42 -2.75 4.86
C HIS A 364 -3.49 -2.38 5.89
N HIS A 365 -3.07 -2.05 7.11
CA HIS A 365 -3.80 -1.10 7.91
C HIS A 365 -3.28 0.26 7.44
N SER A 366 -4.00 0.81 6.45
CA SER A 366 -3.75 2.16 5.99
C SER A 366 -3.92 3.12 7.15
N ILE A 367 -3.07 4.15 7.16
CA ILE A 367 -3.24 5.33 8.00
C ILE A 367 -3.53 6.54 7.12
N SER A 368 -4.37 6.29 6.13
CA SER A 368 -5.27 7.30 5.60
C SER A 368 -6.70 7.04 6.08
N GLY A 369 -6.96 6.13 7.03
CA GLY A 369 -8.34 5.70 7.27
C GLY A 369 -9.03 5.14 6.01
N GLU A 370 -8.29 4.92 4.92
CA GLU A 370 -8.77 4.30 3.70
C GLU A 370 -8.70 2.80 3.93
N LEU A 371 -9.85 2.13 4.05
CA LEU A 371 -9.87 0.68 4.27
C LEU A 371 -9.08 -0.13 3.21
N PHE A 372 -8.69 0.48 2.09
CA PHE A 372 -8.08 -0.17 0.94
C PHE A 372 -6.96 0.69 0.36
N CYS A 373 -5.75 0.14 0.17
CA CYS A 373 -4.63 0.84 -0.46
C CYS A 373 -4.44 0.39 -1.91
N GLN A 374 -4.47 1.33 -2.84
CA GLN A 374 -4.13 1.08 -4.25
C GLN A 374 -2.60 1.03 -4.43
N SER A 375 -2.10 0.19 -5.34
CA SER A 375 -0.68 0.16 -5.68
C SER A 375 -0.25 1.44 -6.43
N ARG A 376 1.04 1.78 -6.40
CA ARG A 376 1.57 2.92 -7.17
C ARG A 376 1.25 2.80 -8.66
N ARG A 377 1.40 1.60 -9.23
CA ARG A 377 1.04 1.31 -10.62
C ARG A 377 -0.46 1.50 -10.86
N GLY A 378 -1.29 1.01 -9.95
CA GLY A 378 -2.74 1.22 -9.98
C GLY A 378 -3.13 2.70 -9.97
N GLN A 379 -2.49 3.50 -9.12
CA GLN A 379 -2.71 4.96 -9.05
C GLN A 379 -2.27 5.68 -10.33
N GLU A 380 -1.10 5.34 -10.87
CA GLU A 380 -0.57 5.90 -12.12
C GLU A 380 -1.48 5.58 -13.32
N ILE A 381 -1.94 4.33 -13.44
CA ILE A 381 -2.87 3.92 -14.50
C ILE A 381 -4.24 4.56 -14.31
N LEU A 382 -4.77 4.61 -13.07
CA LEU A 382 -6.04 5.29 -12.79
C LEU A 382 -6.00 6.76 -13.18
N LEU A 383 -4.89 7.46 -12.91
CA LEU A 383 -4.73 8.85 -13.30
C LEU A 383 -4.73 9.01 -14.83
N LYS A 384 -3.99 8.14 -15.54
CA LYS A 384 -3.99 8.13 -17.01
C LYS A 384 -5.38 7.83 -17.58
N VAL A 385 -6.10 6.85 -17.03
CA VAL A 385 -7.48 6.53 -17.46
C VAL A 385 -8.39 7.73 -17.25
N LYS A 386 -8.33 8.42 -16.10
CA LYS A 386 -9.11 9.65 -15.87
C LYS A 386 -8.80 10.72 -16.91
N GLN A 387 -7.52 10.97 -17.18
CA GLN A 387 -7.10 11.94 -18.20
C GLN A 387 -7.58 11.56 -19.60
N PHE A 388 -7.46 10.29 -19.97
CA PHE A 388 -7.92 9.77 -21.25
C PHE A 388 -9.44 9.88 -21.39
N MET A 389 -10.18 9.59 -20.32
CA MET A 389 -11.64 9.74 -20.27
C MET A 389 -12.06 11.19 -20.52
N ASP A 390 -11.40 12.15 -19.84
CA ASP A 390 -11.67 13.58 -19.97
C ASP A 390 -11.31 14.14 -21.35
N GLN A 391 -10.17 13.75 -21.90
CA GLN A 391 -9.65 14.31 -23.15
C GLN A 391 -10.24 13.68 -24.41
N HIS A 392 -10.64 12.40 -24.36
CA HIS A 392 -10.97 11.62 -25.55
C HIS A 392 -12.34 10.94 -25.48
N VAL A 393 -12.70 10.33 -24.34
CA VAL A 393 -13.94 9.54 -24.24
C VAL A 393 -15.18 10.42 -24.09
N TYR A 394 -15.24 11.30 -23.08
CA TYR A 394 -16.42 12.15 -22.86
C TYR A 394 -16.72 13.08 -24.06
N PRO A 395 -15.72 13.67 -24.76
CA PRO A 395 -15.99 14.45 -25.98
C PRO A 395 -16.63 13.63 -27.11
N ALA A 396 -16.27 12.34 -27.24
CA ALA A 396 -16.77 11.45 -28.30
C ALA A 396 -18.20 10.95 -28.05
N GLU A 397 -18.71 11.03 -26.82
CA GLU A 397 -20.02 10.48 -26.42
C GLU A 397 -21.17 11.04 -27.28
N LYS A 398 -21.18 12.36 -27.52
CA LYS A 398 -22.22 13.01 -28.33
C LYS A 398 -22.23 12.52 -29.78
N ASP A 399 -21.07 12.26 -30.36
CA ASP A 399 -20.95 11.85 -31.75
C ASP A 399 -21.34 10.38 -31.92
N ILE A 400 -21.01 9.53 -30.95
CA ILE A 400 -21.43 8.13 -30.93
C ILE A 400 -22.95 8.00 -30.77
N ILE A 401 -23.56 8.77 -29.87
CA ILE A 401 -25.02 8.77 -29.70
C ILE A 401 -25.71 9.18 -31.00
N LYS A 402 -25.22 10.23 -31.68
CA LYS A 402 -25.74 10.66 -32.98
C LYS A 402 -25.59 9.59 -34.06
N TYR A 403 -24.44 8.90 -34.11
CA TYR A 403 -24.20 7.82 -35.06
C TYR A 403 -25.28 6.73 -34.94
N TYR A 404 -25.52 6.22 -33.74
CA TYR A 404 -26.54 5.17 -33.53
C TYR A 404 -27.97 5.67 -33.77
N ALA A 405 -28.26 6.94 -33.46
CA ALA A 405 -29.54 7.54 -33.80
C ALA A 405 -29.78 7.63 -35.31
N MET A 406 -28.72 7.84 -36.12
CA MET A 406 -28.80 7.90 -37.58
C MET A 406 -28.92 6.52 -38.23
N CYS A 407 -28.31 5.48 -37.67
CA CYS A 407 -28.41 4.11 -38.20
C CYS A 407 -29.84 3.55 -38.18
N GLY A 408 -30.70 4.02 -37.27
CA GLY A 408 -32.09 3.58 -37.17
C GLY A 408 -32.23 2.05 -37.07
N ASN A 409 -33.16 1.47 -37.86
CA ASN A 409 -33.42 0.03 -37.89
C ASN A 409 -32.60 -0.76 -38.92
N THR A 410 -31.58 -0.16 -39.54
CA THR A 410 -30.74 -0.84 -40.52
C THR A 410 -29.85 -1.91 -39.87
N GLU A 411 -29.35 -2.87 -40.66
CA GLU A 411 -28.35 -3.84 -40.17
C GLU A 411 -27.02 -3.17 -39.77
N GLU A 412 -26.77 -1.95 -40.23
CA GLU A 412 -25.58 -1.17 -39.89
C GLU A 412 -25.55 -0.76 -38.42
N LYS A 413 -26.68 -0.82 -37.71
CA LYS A 413 -26.76 -0.52 -36.27
C LYS A 413 -25.90 -1.45 -35.41
N TRP A 414 -25.53 -2.64 -35.90
CA TRP A 414 -24.65 -3.56 -35.17
C TRP A 414 -23.15 -3.31 -35.43
N LYS A 415 -22.82 -2.42 -36.37
CA LYS A 415 -21.43 -2.04 -36.65
C LYS A 415 -20.94 -1.01 -35.64
N LYS A 416 -19.64 -1.02 -35.38
CA LYS A 416 -18.98 -0.04 -34.51
C LYS A 416 -18.68 1.25 -35.28
N PRO A 417 -18.82 2.44 -34.66
CA PRO A 417 -18.48 3.69 -35.31
C PRO A 417 -16.96 3.82 -35.46
N PRO A 418 -16.45 4.42 -36.56
CA PRO A 418 -15.01 4.54 -36.79
C PRO A 418 -14.24 5.28 -35.69
N ILE A 419 -14.90 6.21 -34.98
CA ILE A 419 -14.32 6.92 -33.85
C ILE A 419 -13.91 5.98 -32.71
N LEU A 420 -14.63 4.87 -32.52
CA LEU A 420 -14.33 3.90 -31.47
C LEU A 420 -13.03 3.15 -31.75
N GLU A 421 -12.76 2.79 -33.02
CA GLU A 421 -11.51 2.16 -33.42
C GLU A 421 -10.31 3.10 -33.24
N ARG A 422 -10.47 4.38 -33.59
CA ARG A 422 -9.44 5.40 -33.32
C ARG A 422 -9.15 5.53 -31.81
N LEU A 423 -10.18 5.51 -30.96
CA LEU A 423 -10.01 5.57 -29.51
C LEU A 423 -9.26 4.32 -28.98
N LYS A 424 -9.56 3.12 -29.51
CA LYS A 424 -8.85 1.88 -29.17
C LYS A 424 -7.37 1.96 -29.55
N GLU A 425 -7.04 2.47 -30.73
CA GLU A 425 -5.64 2.66 -31.18
C GLU A 425 -4.88 3.63 -30.26
N MET A 426 -5.51 4.74 -29.86
CA MET A 426 -4.92 5.69 -28.92
C MET A 426 -4.71 5.07 -27.53
N ALA A 427 -5.70 4.34 -27.01
CA ALA A 427 -5.59 3.65 -25.73
C ALA A 427 -4.44 2.61 -25.73
N LYS A 428 -4.28 1.86 -26.83
CA LYS A 428 -3.14 0.95 -27.03
C LYS A 428 -1.81 1.68 -27.02
N ALA A 429 -1.71 2.83 -27.71
CA ALA A 429 -0.48 3.62 -27.77
C ALA A 429 -0.02 4.12 -26.39
N GLU A 430 -0.96 4.39 -25.49
CA GLU A 430 -0.68 4.83 -24.12
C GLU A 430 -0.51 3.68 -23.10
N GLY A 431 -0.66 2.44 -23.55
CA GLY A 431 -0.58 1.25 -22.70
C GLY A 431 -1.83 1.02 -21.83
N LEU A 432 -2.97 1.64 -22.17
CA LEU A 432 -4.24 1.50 -21.48
C LEU A 432 -5.08 0.37 -22.13
N TRP A 433 -4.58 -0.86 -22.11
CA TRP A 433 -5.20 -1.97 -22.85
C TRP A 433 -5.16 -3.27 -22.05
N ASN A 434 -6.23 -4.07 -22.09
CA ASN A 434 -6.38 -5.33 -21.35
C ASN A 434 -6.17 -5.18 -19.83
N LEU A 435 -6.60 -4.04 -19.26
CA LEU A 435 -6.36 -3.67 -17.85
C LEU A 435 -7.01 -4.62 -16.84
N PHE A 436 -7.99 -5.42 -17.27
CA PHE A 436 -8.72 -6.37 -16.45
C PHE A 436 -7.93 -7.64 -16.12
N LEU A 437 -6.91 -7.98 -16.93
CA LEU A 437 -6.22 -9.27 -16.84
C LEU A 437 -4.89 -9.08 -16.09
N PRO A 438 -4.72 -9.63 -14.87
CA PRO A 438 -3.54 -9.38 -14.05
C PRO A 438 -2.22 -9.80 -14.72
N ASP A 439 -2.21 -10.95 -15.41
CA ASP A 439 -1.00 -11.49 -16.05
C ASP A 439 -0.49 -10.64 -17.23
N VAL A 440 -1.35 -9.78 -17.79
CA VAL A 440 -0.99 -8.82 -18.85
C VAL A 440 -0.75 -7.43 -18.28
N SER A 441 -1.67 -6.95 -17.45
CA SER A 441 -1.69 -5.58 -16.96
C SER A 441 -0.75 -5.34 -15.78
N GLY A 442 -0.38 -6.39 -15.03
CA GLY A 442 0.35 -6.29 -13.77
C GLY A 442 -0.43 -5.57 -12.66
N LEU A 443 -1.76 -5.48 -12.78
CA LEU A 443 -2.65 -4.85 -11.81
C LEU A 443 -3.31 -5.90 -10.92
N SER A 444 -3.51 -5.57 -9.64
CA SER A 444 -4.34 -6.37 -8.74
C SER A 444 -5.83 -6.16 -9.06
N GLN A 445 -6.70 -7.03 -8.53
CA GLN A 445 -8.14 -6.83 -8.63
C GLN A 445 -8.57 -5.56 -7.91
N LEU A 446 -7.92 -5.22 -6.79
CA LEU A 446 -8.18 -3.97 -6.09
C LEU A 446 -7.79 -2.75 -6.94
N ASP A 447 -6.65 -2.79 -7.64
CA ASP A 447 -6.22 -1.71 -8.54
C ASP A 447 -7.20 -1.55 -9.69
N TYR A 448 -7.60 -2.67 -10.31
CA TYR A 448 -8.56 -2.68 -11.40
C TYR A 448 -9.96 -2.24 -10.96
N ALA A 449 -10.37 -2.47 -9.70
CA ALA A 449 -11.69 -2.07 -9.21
C ALA A 449 -11.97 -0.57 -9.39
N LEU A 450 -10.99 0.27 -9.04
CA LEU A 450 -11.11 1.72 -9.16
C LEU A 450 -11.04 2.19 -10.62
N ILE A 451 -10.26 1.49 -11.45
CA ILE A 451 -10.20 1.75 -12.89
C ILE A 451 -11.51 1.37 -13.56
N ALA A 452 -12.06 0.20 -13.22
CA ALA A 452 -13.33 -0.32 -13.70
C ALA A 452 -14.51 0.57 -13.29
N GLU A 453 -14.46 1.17 -12.10
CA GLU A 453 -15.40 2.21 -11.67
C GLU A 453 -15.31 3.46 -12.56
N GLU A 454 -14.09 3.93 -12.89
CA GLU A 454 -13.92 5.11 -13.75
C GLU A 454 -14.45 4.87 -15.17
N ILE A 455 -14.06 3.75 -15.80
CA ILE A 455 -14.53 3.40 -17.15
C ILE A 455 -16.04 3.13 -17.18
N GLY A 456 -16.64 2.72 -16.06
CA GLY A 456 -18.08 2.47 -15.93
C GLY A 456 -18.95 3.74 -15.97
N LYS A 457 -18.35 4.93 -15.93
CA LYS A 457 -19.06 6.21 -16.04
C LYS A 457 -19.56 6.51 -17.45
N CYS A 458 -19.04 5.82 -18.47
CA CYS A 458 -19.45 5.96 -19.86
C CYS A 458 -19.71 4.58 -20.47
N ILE A 459 -20.80 4.44 -21.22
CA ILE A 459 -21.30 3.14 -21.68
C ILE A 459 -20.31 2.39 -22.60
N PHE A 460 -19.59 3.10 -23.49
CA PHE A 460 -18.65 2.49 -24.44
C PHE A 460 -17.19 2.51 -23.98
N ALA A 461 -16.88 3.16 -22.85
CA ALA A 461 -15.50 3.24 -22.33
C ALA A 461 -14.86 1.87 -22.09
N PRO A 462 -15.55 0.85 -21.53
CA PRO A 462 -14.97 -0.47 -21.38
C PRO A 462 -14.47 -1.06 -22.69
N GLU A 463 -15.11 -0.78 -23.83
CA GLU A 463 -14.67 -1.29 -25.12
C GLU A 463 -13.40 -0.58 -25.63
N VAL A 464 -13.23 0.70 -25.31
CA VAL A 464 -12.02 1.48 -25.66
C VAL A 464 -10.75 0.90 -25.02
N PHE A 465 -10.86 0.32 -23.82
CA PHE A 465 -9.73 -0.26 -23.09
C PHE A 465 -9.66 -1.80 -23.19
N ASN A 466 -10.50 -2.41 -24.04
CA ASN A 466 -10.68 -3.87 -24.17
C ASN A 466 -11.08 -4.60 -22.87
N CYS A 467 -11.89 -3.91 -22.05
CA CYS A 467 -12.36 -4.32 -20.73
C CYS A 467 -13.87 -4.62 -20.69
N HIS A 468 -14.50 -4.84 -21.85
CA HIS A 468 -15.94 -5.03 -21.97
C HIS A 468 -16.38 -6.51 -21.89
N ALA A 469 -17.57 -6.73 -21.32
CA ALA A 469 -18.21 -8.04 -21.34
C ALA A 469 -18.95 -8.24 -22.69
N PRO A 470 -19.06 -9.47 -23.22
CA PRO A 470 -18.65 -10.75 -22.60
C PRO A 470 -17.18 -11.15 -22.87
N ASP A 471 -16.44 -10.36 -23.63
CA ASP A 471 -15.09 -10.68 -24.12
C ASP A 471 -14.08 -10.90 -23.00
N THR A 472 -14.07 -10.06 -21.95
CA THR A 472 -13.14 -10.27 -20.80
C THR A 472 -13.30 -11.64 -20.16
N GLY A 473 -14.54 -12.10 -19.98
CA GLY A 473 -14.80 -13.42 -19.40
C GLY A 473 -14.42 -14.56 -20.35
N ASN A 474 -14.61 -14.38 -21.65
CA ASN A 474 -14.15 -15.35 -22.66
C ASN A 474 -12.62 -15.42 -22.73
N MET A 475 -11.93 -14.28 -22.66
CA MET A 475 -10.47 -14.20 -22.60
C MET A 475 -9.93 -14.89 -21.34
N GLU A 476 -10.52 -14.68 -20.17
CA GLU A 476 -10.11 -15.36 -18.94
C GLU A 476 -10.29 -16.89 -19.03
N VAL A 477 -11.38 -17.35 -19.64
CA VAL A 477 -11.61 -18.80 -19.86
C VAL A 477 -10.49 -19.38 -20.72
N LEU A 478 -10.17 -18.75 -21.84
CA LEU A 478 -9.13 -19.24 -22.74
C LEU A 478 -7.73 -19.12 -22.11
N HIS A 479 -7.49 -18.06 -21.33
CA HIS A 479 -6.24 -17.85 -20.62
C HIS A 479 -5.95 -18.95 -19.59
N VAL A 480 -6.95 -19.29 -18.77
CA VAL A 480 -6.79 -20.28 -17.68
C VAL A 480 -6.94 -21.72 -18.17
N TYR A 481 -7.81 -21.97 -19.13
CA TYR A 481 -8.26 -23.33 -19.49
C TYR A 481 -8.00 -23.73 -20.94
N GLY A 482 -7.62 -22.79 -21.82
CA GLY A 482 -7.37 -23.06 -23.23
C GLY A 482 -6.07 -23.82 -23.46
N THR A 483 -6.03 -24.65 -24.51
CA THR A 483 -4.76 -25.22 -25.02
C THR A 483 -3.93 -24.15 -25.72
N GLU A 484 -2.65 -24.40 -25.97
CA GLU A 484 -1.78 -23.42 -26.65
C GLU A 484 -2.28 -23.11 -28.08
N GLU A 485 -2.85 -24.09 -28.78
CA GLU A 485 -3.47 -23.89 -30.09
C GLU A 485 -4.72 -23.00 -29.99
N GLN A 486 -5.58 -23.25 -28.98
CA GLN A 486 -6.78 -22.44 -28.75
C GLN A 486 -6.42 -21.00 -28.34
N LYS A 487 -5.36 -20.82 -27.54
CA LYS A 487 -4.88 -19.49 -27.17
C LYS A 487 -4.38 -18.73 -28.39
N LYS A 488 -3.59 -19.38 -29.24
CA LYS A 488 -3.06 -18.75 -30.46
C LYS A 488 -4.17 -18.39 -31.46
N GLU A 489 -5.15 -19.28 -31.64
CA GLU A 489 -6.23 -19.06 -32.60
C GLU A 489 -7.27 -18.04 -32.12
N TRP A 490 -7.60 -18.03 -30.82
CA TRP A 490 -8.74 -17.26 -30.29
C TRP A 490 -8.36 -16.21 -29.25
N LEU A 491 -7.46 -16.52 -28.30
CA LEU A 491 -7.09 -15.59 -27.23
C LEU A 491 -6.25 -14.42 -27.76
N GLU A 492 -5.27 -14.67 -28.62
CA GLU A 492 -4.42 -13.61 -29.20
C GLU A 492 -5.27 -12.58 -29.98
N PRO A 493 -6.15 -12.96 -30.93
CA PRO A 493 -6.99 -11.99 -31.63
C PRO A 493 -7.97 -11.22 -30.73
N LEU A 494 -8.45 -11.84 -29.64
CA LEU A 494 -9.28 -11.16 -28.62
C LEU A 494 -8.47 -10.14 -27.80
N LEU A 495 -7.25 -10.51 -27.37
CA LEU A 495 -6.34 -9.60 -26.65
C LEU A 495 -5.87 -8.46 -27.55
N GLU A 496 -5.80 -8.66 -28.87
CA GLU A 496 -5.54 -7.60 -29.84
C GLU A 496 -6.78 -6.76 -30.17
N GLY A 497 -7.99 -7.20 -29.80
CA GLY A 497 -9.27 -6.55 -30.14
C GLY A 497 -9.64 -6.61 -31.62
N LYS A 498 -9.11 -7.57 -32.38
CA LYS A 498 -9.43 -7.77 -33.81
C LYS A 498 -10.76 -8.50 -34.02
N ILE A 499 -11.10 -9.40 -33.09
CA ILE A 499 -12.37 -10.11 -33.06
C ILE A 499 -13.06 -9.84 -31.72
N SER A 500 -14.36 -10.14 -31.68
CA SER A 500 -15.14 -10.23 -30.45
C SER A 500 -15.75 -11.63 -30.35
N SER A 501 -16.36 -11.91 -29.22
CA SER A 501 -16.90 -13.22 -28.89
C SER A 501 -18.23 -13.10 -28.16
N CYS A 502 -18.99 -14.20 -28.12
CA CYS A 502 -20.20 -14.29 -27.32
C CYS A 502 -20.15 -15.52 -26.40
N PHE A 503 -20.99 -15.52 -25.36
CA PHE A 503 -21.13 -16.67 -24.45
C PHE A 503 -22.54 -17.21 -24.49
N CYS A 504 -22.64 -18.51 -24.76
CA CYS A 504 -23.88 -19.20 -25.08
C CYS A 504 -24.16 -20.25 -23.99
N MET A 505 -24.79 -19.82 -22.90
CA MET A 505 -25.15 -20.67 -21.77
C MET A 505 -26.67 -20.78 -21.59
N THR A 506 -27.37 -19.65 -21.53
CA THR A 506 -28.80 -19.61 -21.23
C THR A 506 -29.64 -20.18 -22.38
N GLU A 507 -30.65 -20.98 -22.04
CA GLU A 507 -31.58 -21.63 -22.96
C GLU A 507 -33.00 -21.08 -22.75
N PRO A 508 -33.80 -20.90 -23.82
CA PRO A 508 -35.16 -20.35 -23.72
C PRO A 508 -36.16 -21.34 -23.11
N ASP A 509 -35.97 -22.63 -23.37
CA ASP A 509 -36.96 -23.67 -23.06
C ASP A 509 -36.82 -24.23 -21.62
N VAL A 510 -35.80 -23.79 -20.85
CA VAL A 510 -35.53 -24.27 -19.49
C VAL A 510 -35.12 -23.14 -18.53
N ALA A 511 -35.41 -23.34 -17.24
CA ALA A 511 -34.99 -22.45 -16.17
C ALA A 511 -33.46 -22.51 -15.96
N SER A 512 -32.74 -21.68 -16.74
CA SER A 512 -31.29 -21.68 -16.86
C SER A 512 -30.53 -21.13 -15.65
N SER A 513 -31.25 -20.60 -14.64
CA SER A 513 -30.65 -20.21 -13.36
C SER A 513 -30.12 -21.41 -12.59
N ASP A 514 -30.74 -22.58 -12.74
CA ASP A 514 -30.13 -23.86 -12.40
C ASP A 514 -29.46 -24.41 -13.66
N ALA A 515 -28.13 -24.28 -13.70
CA ALA A 515 -27.33 -24.72 -14.82
C ALA A 515 -27.39 -26.25 -15.05
N THR A 516 -27.91 -27.05 -14.11
CA THR A 516 -28.09 -28.50 -14.34
C THR A 516 -29.26 -28.81 -15.29
N ASN A 517 -30.14 -27.83 -15.55
CA ASN A 517 -31.28 -27.98 -16.45
C ASN A 517 -30.94 -27.83 -17.94
N MET A 518 -29.73 -27.41 -18.29
CA MET A 518 -29.35 -27.20 -19.70
C MET A 518 -29.48 -28.49 -20.51
N GLN A 519 -30.08 -28.37 -21.69
CA GLN A 519 -30.43 -29.48 -22.57
C GLN A 519 -29.71 -29.42 -23.93
N CYS A 520 -29.07 -28.30 -24.28
CA CYS A 520 -28.25 -28.20 -25.48
C CYS A 520 -27.20 -29.32 -25.46
N THR A 521 -27.23 -30.20 -26.45
CA THR A 521 -26.44 -31.43 -26.48
C THR A 521 -25.10 -31.22 -27.16
N ILE A 522 -24.07 -31.85 -26.62
CA ILE A 522 -22.75 -32.01 -27.22
C ILE A 522 -22.51 -33.52 -27.34
N GLN A 523 -22.42 -34.03 -28.57
CA GLN A 523 -22.22 -35.45 -28.85
C GLN A 523 -20.93 -35.66 -29.62
N ARG A 524 -20.04 -36.52 -29.11
CA ARG A 524 -18.83 -36.92 -29.83
C ARG A 524 -19.17 -37.87 -30.98
N HIS A 525 -18.64 -37.58 -32.16
CA HIS A 525 -18.72 -38.38 -33.38
C HIS A 525 -17.32 -38.51 -33.98
N GLY A 526 -16.57 -39.54 -33.55
CA GLY A 526 -15.19 -39.76 -33.98
C GLY A 526 -14.25 -38.64 -33.54
N ASP A 527 -13.74 -37.90 -34.52
CA ASP A 527 -12.81 -36.77 -34.42
C ASP A 527 -13.51 -35.39 -34.33
N SER A 528 -14.85 -35.37 -34.31
CA SER A 528 -15.66 -34.15 -34.19
C SER A 528 -16.70 -34.24 -33.07
N TYR A 529 -17.17 -33.08 -32.61
CA TYR A 529 -18.37 -32.92 -31.79
C TYR A 529 -19.50 -32.33 -32.63
N VAL A 530 -20.72 -32.83 -32.39
CA VAL A 530 -21.96 -32.27 -32.94
C VAL A 530 -22.70 -31.54 -31.81
N VAL A 531 -22.99 -30.26 -32.02
CA VAL A 531 -23.71 -29.41 -31.07
C VAL A 531 -25.13 -29.14 -31.59
N ASN A 532 -26.12 -29.43 -30.75
CA ASN A 532 -27.54 -29.28 -31.07
C ASN A 532 -28.32 -28.64 -29.91
N GLY A 533 -28.98 -27.50 -30.17
CA GLY A 533 -29.82 -26.83 -29.18
C GLY A 533 -30.09 -25.36 -29.49
N LYS A 534 -30.85 -24.72 -28.61
CA LYS A 534 -31.16 -23.29 -28.68
C LYS A 534 -30.49 -22.55 -27.53
N LYS A 535 -29.90 -21.40 -27.80
CA LYS A 535 -29.35 -20.48 -26.81
C LYS A 535 -29.94 -19.09 -27.02
N TRP A 536 -30.08 -18.32 -25.95
CA TRP A 536 -30.57 -16.94 -26.03
C TRP A 536 -29.88 -16.07 -24.98
N TRP A 537 -30.02 -14.75 -25.12
CA TRP A 537 -29.24 -13.77 -24.37
C TRP A 537 -27.72 -13.86 -24.63
N SER A 538 -27.34 -14.30 -25.83
CA SER A 538 -25.95 -14.30 -26.28
C SER A 538 -25.54 -12.86 -26.65
N SER A 539 -25.00 -12.14 -25.67
CA SER A 539 -24.55 -10.76 -25.83
C SER A 539 -23.39 -10.64 -26.84
N GLY A 540 -23.41 -9.59 -27.66
CA GLY A 540 -22.36 -9.27 -28.64
C GLY A 540 -22.47 -9.99 -29.98
N ALA A 541 -23.36 -10.97 -30.11
CA ALA A 541 -23.45 -11.82 -31.31
C ALA A 541 -23.85 -11.06 -32.59
N GLY A 542 -24.55 -9.92 -32.48
CA GLY A 542 -24.91 -9.11 -33.64
C GLY A 542 -23.72 -8.35 -34.25
N ASN A 543 -22.63 -8.18 -33.49
CA ASN A 543 -21.43 -7.51 -33.99
C ASN A 543 -20.82 -8.34 -35.14
N PRO A 544 -20.58 -7.76 -36.33
CA PRO A 544 -19.93 -8.48 -37.44
C PRO A 544 -18.55 -9.05 -37.11
N ASN A 545 -17.87 -8.46 -36.11
CA ASN A 545 -16.58 -8.93 -35.60
C ASN A 545 -16.72 -10.06 -34.57
N CYS A 546 -17.93 -10.47 -34.19
CA CYS A 546 -18.15 -11.62 -33.31
C CYS A 546 -17.87 -12.91 -34.10
N LYS A 547 -16.64 -13.42 -33.99
CA LYS A 547 -16.20 -14.59 -34.78
C LYS A 547 -16.28 -15.90 -34.01
N VAL A 548 -16.40 -15.87 -32.69
CA VAL A 548 -16.35 -17.07 -31.85
C VAL A 548 -17.38 -17.05 -30.73
N ALA A 549 -18.01 -18.19 -30.49
CA ALA A 549 -18.89 -18.44 -29.36
C ALA A 549 -18.28 -19.48 -28.42
N ILE A 550 -18.29 -19.20 -27.11
CA ILE A 550 -18.07 -20.24 -26.09
C ILE A 550 -19.43 -20.79 -25.71
N VAL A 551 -19.67 -22.08 -26.00
CA VAL A 551 -20.97 -22.73 -25.81
C VAL A 551 -20.89 -23.72 -24.65
N MET A 552 -21.84 -23.62 -23.72
CA MET A 552 -22.01 -24.61 -22.66
C MET A 552 -23.16 -25.56 -23.02
N GLY A 553 -22.90 -26.86 -22.97
CA GLY A 553 -23.89 -27.88 -23.28
C GLY A 553 -23.69 -29.16 -22.48
N LYS A 554 -24.71 -30.00 -22.48
CA LYS A 554 -24.73 -31.32 -21.85
C LYS A 554 -24.05 -32.34 -22.74
N THR A 555 -23.02 -32.99 -22.21
CA THR A 555 -22.34 -34.10 -22.89
C THR A 555 -23.23 -35.32 -22.87
N LYS A 556 -23.63 -35.80 -24.05
CA LYS A 556 -24.54 -36.94 -24.19
C LYS A 556 -23.85 -38.22 -23.72
N ASN A 557 -24.57 -39.06 -22.96
CA ASN A 557 -24.12 -40.35 -22.42
C ASN A 557 -22.97 -40.30 -21.36
N SER A 558 -22.81 -39.19 -20.63
CA SER A 558 -21.85 -39.16 -19.52
C SER A 558 -22.33 -40.02 -18.34
N PRO A 559 -21.53 -41.00 -17.86
CA PRO A 559 -21.83 -41.78 -16.64
C PRO A 559 -21.57 -40.96 -15.35
N ALA A 560 -21.17 -39.70 -15.48
CA ALA A 560 -20.68 -38.88 -14.39
C ALA A 560 -21.81 -38.30 -13.51
N SER A 561 -21.41 -37.81 -12.34
CA SER A 561 -22.32 -37.21 -11.36
C SER A 561 -23.10 -36.02 -11.95
N ARG A 562 -24.22 -35.62 -11.33
CA ARG A 562 -25.09 -34.53 -11.83
C ARG A 562 -24.33 -33.24 -12.21
N TYR A 563 -23.23 -32.94 -11.53
CA TYR A 563 -22.41 -31.73 -11.76
C TYR A 563 -21.28 -31.92 -12.79
N GLU A 564 -21.13 -33.10 -13.37
CA GLU A 564 -20.08 -33.47 -14.33
C GLU A 564 -20.65 -33.84 -15.71
N GLN A 565 -21.92 -33.49 -15.96
CA GLN A 565 -22.62 -33.80 -17.22
C GLN A 565 -22.45 -32.73 -18.31
N HIS A 566 -21.77 -31.62 -18.03
CA HIS A 566 -21.69 -30.47 -18.93
C HIS A 566 -20.25 -30.19 -19.35
N SER A 567 -20.08 -29.69 -20.57
CA SER A 567 -18.78 -29.28 -21.13
C SER A 567 -18.89 -27.89 -21.74
N MET A 568 -17.75 -27.23 -21.94
CA MET A 568 -17.65 -26.01 -22.73
C MET A 568 -16.87 -26.28 -24.02
N ILE A 569 -17.36 -25.73 -25.12
CA ILE A 569 -16.80 -25.94 -26.45
C ILE A 569 -16.74 -24.61 -27.24
N ILE A 570 -15.67 -24.43 -28.00
CA ILE A 570 -15.46 -23.28 -28.88
C ILE A 570 -16.16 -23.55 -30.20
N VAL A 571 -17.06 -22.64 -30.60
CA VAL A 571 -17.79 -22.73 -31.87
C VAL A 571 -17.56 -21.45 -32.68
N PRO A 572 -16.85 -21.52 -33.82
CA PRO A 572 -16.77 -20.41 -34.76
C PRO A 572 -18.16 -20.02 -35.27
N MET A 573 -18.44 -18.72 -35.36
CA MET A 573 -19.77 -18.20 -35.70
C MET A 573 -20.17 -18.46 -37.17
N ASP A 574 -19.20 -18.72 -38.04
CA ASP A 574 -19.37 -19.08 -39.46
C ASP A 574 -19.53 -20.59 -39.68
N THR A 575 -19.49 -21.40 -38.61
CA THR A 575 -19.67 -22.86 -38.72
C THR A 575 -21.06 -23.18 -39.28
N PRO A 576 -21.17 -24.05 -40.30
CA PRO A 576 -22.46 -24.47 -40.84
C PRO A 576 -23.39 -25.01 -39.74
N GLY A 577 -24.61 -24.48 -39.71
CA GLY A 577 -25.63 -24.84 -38.72
C GLY A 577 -25.80 -23.84 -37.58
N VAL A 578 -24.88 -22.89 -37.40
CA VAL A 578 -25.06 -21.74 -36.48
C VAL A 578 -25.98 -20.73 -37.13
N LYS A 579 -27.11 -20.39 -36.48
CA LYS A 579 -28.10 -19.43 -37.00
C LYS A 579 -28.47 -18.40 -35.94
N LEU A 580 -28.25 -17.13 -36.23
CA LEU A 580 -28.81 -16.02 -35.46
C LEU A 580 -30.27 -15.85 -35.85
N ILE A 581 -31.19 -15.97 -34.89
CA ILE A 581 -32.64 -15.99 -35.15
C ILE A 581 -33.24 -14.59 -35.02
N ARG A 582 -33.00 -13.92 -33.89
CA ARG A 582 -33.55 -12.59 -33.61
C ARG A 582 -32.78 -11.88 -32.49
N PRO A 583 -32.77 -10.54 -32.47
CA PRO A 583 -32.34 -9.77 -31.32
C PRO A 583 -33.42 -9.74 -30.22
N LEU A 584 -33.01 -9.45 -29.00
CA LEU A 584 -33.85 -9.33 -27.80
C LEU A 584 -33.74 -7.92 -27.23
N SER A 585 -34.89 -7.31 -26.90
CA SER A 585 -34.94 -5.97 -26.33
C SER A 585 -35.06 -5.99 -24.81
N VAL A 586 -34.46 -5.00 -24.15
CA VAL A 586 -34.57 -4.73 -22.72
C VAL A 586 -35.25 -3.38 -22.55
N PHE A 587 -36.50 -3.35 -22.07
CA PHE A 587 -37.32 -2.12 -22.01
C PHE A 587 -37.37 -1.35 -23.35
N GLY A 588 -37.32 -2.06 -24.48
CA GLY A 588 -37.31 -1.46 -25.82
C GLY A 588 -35.92 -1.11 -26.37
N TYR A 589 -34.86 -1.15 -25.56
CA TYR A 589 -33.47 -0.97 -26.02
C TYR A 589 -32.90 -2.28 -26.59
N LEU A 590 -32.21 -2.22 -27.73
CA LEU A 590 -31.57 -3.39 -28.35
C LEU A 590 -30.08 -3.53 -28.04
N ASP A 591 -29.51 -2.54 -27.34
CA ASP A 591 -28.10 -2.50 -26.96
C ASP A 591 -27.14 -2.59 -28.17
N GLU A 592 -27.44 -1.80 -29.20
CA GLU A 592 -26.72 -1.75 -30.48
C GLU A 592 -25.23 -1.51 -30.29
N ILE A 593 -24.88 -0.64 -29.33
CA ILE A 593 -23.51 -0.24 -29.06
C ILE A 593 -22.63 -1.42 -28.63
N HIS A 594 -23.19 -2.43 -27.96
CA HIS A 594 -22.46 -3.63 -27.57
C HIS A 594 -22.70 -4.83 -28.51
N GLY A 595 -23.43 -4.65 -29.61
CA GLY A 595 -23.76 -5.73 -30.54
C GLY A 595 -25.00 -6.55 -30.15
N GLY A 596 -25.78 -6.05 -29.19
CA GLY A 596 -27.08 -6.59 -28.76
C GLY A 596 -27.05 -7.96 -28.11
N HIS A 597 -28.26 -8.49 -27.88
CA HIS A 597 -28.49 -9.82 -27.30
C HIS A 597 -29.30 -10.67 -28.27
N PHE A 598 -28.81 -11.86 -28.62
CA PHE A 598 -29.45 -12.67 -29.66
C PHE A 598 -29.90 -14.04 -29.16
N GLU A 599 -30.92 -14.56 -29.83
CA GLU A 599 -31.25 -15.98 -29.87
C GLU A 599 -30.44 -16.66 -30.99
N ILE A 600 -29.72 -17.72 -30.66
CA ILE A 600 -28.84 -18.49 -31.55
C ILE A 600 -29.25 -19.95 -31.51
N HIS A 601 -29.50 -20.55 -32.67
CA HIS A 601 -29.76 -21.98 -32.80
C HIS A 601 -28.52 -22.68 -33.35
N PHE A 602 -28.16 -23.79 -32.72
CA PHE A 602 -27.12 -24.71 -33.16
C PHE A 602 -27.84 -25.95 -33.73
N ASN A 603 -27.80 -26.10 -35.05
CA ASN A 603 -28.44 -27.21 -35.76
C ASN A 603 -27.40 -28.05 -36.51
N ASP A 604 -27.05 -29.19 -35.92
CA ASP A 604 -26.02 -30.13 -36.40
C ASP A 604 -24.66 -29.49 -36.64
N VAL A 605 -24.27 -28.57 -35.74
CA VAL A 605 -23.01 -27.84 -35.83
C VAL A 605 -21.85 -28.76 -35.51
N ARG A 606 -20.96 -28.98 -36.49
CA ARG A 606 -19.79 -29.85 -36.36
C ARG A 606 -18.52 -29.06 -36.10
N VAL A 607 -17.82 -29.36 -35.02
CA VAL A 607 -16.53 -28.77 -34.67
C VAL A 607 -15.51 -29.86 -34.31
N PRO A 608 -14.20 -29.64 -34.52
CA PRO A 608 -13.17 -30.61 -34.15
C PRO A 608 -13.17 -30.95 -32.64
N VAL A 609 -12.68 -32.14 -32.28
CA VAL A 609 -12.50 -32.52 -30.86
C VAL A 609 -11.53 -31.58 -30.13
N SER A 610 -10.58 -30.96 -30.84
CA SER A 610 -9.67 -29.95 -30.29
C SER A 610 -10.37 -28.66 -29.84
N ASN A 611 -11.65 -28.44 -30.15
CA ASN A 611 -12.38 -27.24 -29.74
C ASN A 611 -12.97 -27.33 -28.33
N ILE A 612 -12.91 -28.49 -27.67
CA ILE A 612 -13.36 -28.61 -26.27
C ILE A 612 -12.37 -27.87 -25.34
N ILE A 613 -12.88 -27.07 -24.41
CA ILE A 613 -12.05 -26.29 -23.48
C ILE A 613 -11.65 -27.18 -22.30
N MET A 614 -10.34 -27.33 -22.06
CA MET A 614 -9.68 -28.35 -21.22
C MET A 614 -9.67 -29.78 -21.79
N ALA A 615 -8.65 -30.58 -21.40
CA ALA A 615 -8.38 -31.95 -21.86
C ALA A 615 -9.43 -33.03 -21.48
N GLY A 616 -10.69 -32.69 -21.17
CA GLY A 616 -11.70 -33.70 -20.81
C GLY A 616 -13.14 -33.20 -20.69
N GLU A 617 -14.07 -34.10 -21.00
CA GLU A 617 -15.52 -33.91 -20.87
C GLU A 617 -15.96 -33.77 -19.40
N GLY A 618 -17.04 -33.02 -19.14
CA GLY A 618 -17.67 -32.95 -17.81
C GLY A 618 -17.22 -31.81 -16.90
N ARG A 619 -16.31 -30.95 -17.38
CA ARG A 619 -15.72 -29.83 -16.61
C ARG A 619 -16.44 -28.49 -16.80
N GLY A 620 -17.57 -28.46 -17.49
CA GLY A 620 -18.27 -27.23 -17.88
C GLY A 620 -18.70 -26.36 -16.69
N PHE A 621 -19.14 -26.97 -15.58
CA PHE A 621 -19.47 -26.22 -14.37
C PHE A 621 -18.28 -25.53 -13.72
N GLU A 622 -17.12 -26.18 -13.72
CA GLU A 622 -15.90 -25.60 -13.15
C GLU A 622 -15.48 -24.38 -13.94
N ILE A 623 -15.46 -24.47 -15.27
CA ILE A 623 -15.12 -23.36 -16.16
C ILE A 623 -16.14 -22.23 -16.02
N ALA A 624 -17.44 -22.54 -15.94
CA ALA A 624 -18.48 -21.53 -15.72
C ALA A 624 -18.25 -20.78 -14.40
N GLN A 625 -17.93 -21.47 -13.31
CA GLN A 625 -17.65 -20.80 -12.03
C GLN A 625 -16.33 -20.02 -12.05
N GLY A 626 -15.31 -20.52 -12.73
CA GLY A 626 -14.04 -19.82 -12.93
C GLY A 626 -14.21 -18.49 -13.68
N ARG A 627 -15.05 -18.49 -14.72
CA ARG A 627 -15.42 -17.31 -15.52
C ARG A 627 -16.32 -16.33 -14.76
N LEU A 628 -17.40 -16.83 -14.17
CA LEU A 628 -18.46 -15.99 -13.62
C LEU A 628 -18.02 -15.26 -12.34
N GLY A 629 -16.96 -15.72 -11.65
CA GLY A 629 -16.37 -15.02 -10.50
C GLY A 629 -15.89 -13.61 -10.86
N PRO A 630 -14.83 -13.49 -11.68
CA PRO A 630 -14.32 -12.19 -12.15
C PRO A 630 -15.37 -11.38 -12.92
N GLY A 631 -16.18 -12.04 -13.77
CA GLY A 631 -17.27 -11.38 -14.50
C GLY A 631 -18.23 -10.61 -13.58
N ARG A 632 -18.68 -11.23 -12.47
CA ARG A 632 -19.58 -10.62 -11.49
C ARG A 632 -18.96 -9.38 -10.84
N ILE A 633 -17.70 -9.45 -10.42
CA ILE A 633 -17.06 -8.31 -9.75
C ILE A 633 -16.80 -7.16 -10.74
N HIS A 634 -16.37 -7.45 -11.97
CA HIS A 634 -16.17 -6.44 -13.01
C HIS A 634 -17.47 -5.69 -13.34
N HIS A 635 -18.61 -6.40 -13.39
CA HIS A 635 -19.92 -5.76 -13.53
C HIS A 635 -20.27 -4.85 -12.34
N CYS A 636 -19.99 -5.29 -11.12
CA CYS A 636 -20.23 -4.48 -9.92
C CYS A 636 -19.37 -3.22 -9.88
N MET A 637 -18.09 -3.32 -10.25
CA MET A 637 -17.17 -2.17 -10.33
C MET A 637 -17.69 -1.12 -11.32
N ARG A 638 -18.06 -1.53 -12.54
CA ARG A 638 -18.61 -0.61 -13.55
C ARG A 638 -19.95 0.01 -13.13
N ALA A 639 -20.80 -0.77 -12.46
CA ALA A 639 -22.09 -0.30 -11.98
C ALA A 639 -21.97 0.88 -10.99
N LEU A 640 -20.93 0.88 -10.14
CA LEU A 640 -20.63 2.00 -9.25
C LEU A 640 -20.32 3.28 -10.04
N GLY A 641 -19.54 3.16 -11.12
CA GLY A 641 -19.26 4.26 -12.04
C GLY A 641 -20.51 4.85 -12.67
N THR A 642 -21.41 3.98 -13.14
CA THR A 642 -22.70 4.39 -13.70
C THR A 642 -23.54 5.16 -12.68
N ALA A 643 -23.55 4.74 -11.41
CA ALA A 643 -24.28 5.45 -10.37
C ALA A 643 -23.66 6.80 -9.98
N GLU A 644 -22.33 6.94 -9.98
CA GLU A 644 -21.69 8.25 -9.82
C GLU A 644 -22.06 9.22 -10.96
N ALA A 645 -22.15 8.70 -12.19
CA ALA A 645 -22.64 9.49 -13.33
C ALA A 645 -24.11 9.92 -13.13
N ALA A 646 -24.97 9.01 -12.67
CA ALA A 646 -26.38 9.32 -12.38
C ALA A 646 -26.53 10.33 -11.23
N LEU A 647 -25.75 10.19 -10.14
CA LEU A 647 -25.76 11.13 -9.01
C LEU A 647 -25.27 12.52 -9.44
N ARG A 648 -24.25 12.59 -10.30
CA ARG A 648 -23.79 13.86 -10.89
C ARG A 648 -24.89 14.54 -11.70
N ILE A 649 -25.62 13.79 -12.55
CA ILE A 649 -26.77 14.31 -13.30
C ILE A 649 -27.86 14.81 -12.34
N LEU A 650 -28.18 14.03 -11.30
CA LEU A 650 -29.15 14.38 -10.26
C LEU A 650 -28.79 15.73 -9.61
N CYS A 651 -27.57 15.86 -9.08
CA CYS A 651 -27.12 17.07 -8.39
C CYS A 651 -27.08 18.29 -9.32
N GLN A 652 -26.57 18.12 -10.55
CA GLN A 652 -26.57 19.18 -11.56
C GLN A 652 -28.00 19.61 -11.87
N ARG A 653 -28.91 18.67 -12.15
CA ARG A 653 -30.31 19.00 -12.44
C ARG A 653 -30.99 19.70 -11.28
N ALA A 654 -30.73 19.24 -10.06
CA ALA A 654 -31.30 19.81 -8.85
C ALA A 654 -30.85 21.25 -8.59
N ALA A 655 -29.59 21.57 -8.93
CA ALA A 655 -29.00 22.91 -8.79
C ALA A 655 -29.51 23.92 -9.84
N HIS A 656 -29.88 23.46 -11.04
CA HIS A 656 -30.30 24.35 -12.12
C HIS A 656 -31.80 24.64 -12.14
N ARG A 657 -32.64 23.70 -11.70
CA ARG A 657 -34.11 23.81 -11.81
C ARG A 657 -34.73 24.41 -10.56
N GLU A 658 -35.86 25.10 -10.75
CA GLU A 658 -36.65 25.74 -9.70
C GLU A 658 -38.11 25.30 -9.77
N THR A 659 -38.70 25.08 -8.59
CA THR A 659 -40.14 24.88 -8.41
C THR A 659 -40.57 25.53 -7.10
N PHE A 660 -41.78 26.10 -7.06
CA PHE A 660 -42.31 26.75 -5.86
C PHE A 660 -41.36 27.80 -5.25
N GLY A 661 -40.68 28.57 -6.11
CA GLY A 661 -39.77 29.64 -5.69
C GLY A 661 -38.45 29.17 -5.06
N LYS A 662 -38.10 27.87 -5.14
CA LYS A 662 -36.86 27.31 -4.60
C LYS A 662 -36.17 26.41 -5.63
N LYS A 663 -34.84 26.35 -5.56
CA LYS A 663 -34.06 25.32 -6.25
C LYS A 663 -34.49 23.92 -5.78
N LEU A 664 -34.40 22.91 -6.66
CA LEU A 664 -34.88 21.57 -6.30
C LEU A 664 -34.16 20.99 -5.06
N TYR A 665 -32.85 21.23 -4.91
CA TYR A 665 -32.09 20.74 -3.75
C TYR A 665 -32.48 21.40 -2.42
N LEU A 666 -33.22 22.52 -2.44
CA LEU A 666 -33.74 23.17 -1.22
C LEU A 666 -35.07 22.54 -0.75
N HIS A 667 -35.68 21.67 -1.56
CA HIS A 667 -36.76 20.82 -1.11
C HIS A 667 -36.15 19.63 -0.37
N GLU A 668 -36.43 19.52 0.93
CA GLU A 668 -35.77 18.59 1.85
C GLU A 668 -35.78 17.13 1.36
N VAL A 669 -36.88 16.69 0.72
CA VAL A 669 -36.97 15.36 0.11
C VAL A 669 -35.88 15.10 -0.93
N VAL A 670 -35.59 16.08 -1.79
CA VAL A 670 -34.53 15.97 -2.81
C VAL A 670 -33.15 15.97 -2.14
N ALA A 671 -32.96 16.77 -1.10
CA ALA A 671 -31.72 16.77 -0.31
C ALA A 671 -31.47 15.40 0.35
N HIS A 672 -32.50 14.79 0.93
CA HIS A 672 -32.42 13.45 1.50
C HIS A 672 -32.11 12.39 0.45
N TRP A 673 -32.68 12.47 -0.75
CA TRP A 673 -32.34 11.56 -1.84
C TRP A 673 -30.88 11.66 -2.24
N ILE A 674 -30.31 12.88 -2.31
CA ILE A 674 -28.88 13.06 -2.59
C ILE A 674 -28.03 12.37 -1.52
N ALA A 675 -28.36 12.56 -0.24
CA ALA A 675 -27.66 11.93 0.87
C ALA A 675 -27.76 10.40 0.82
N GLU A 676 -28.97 9.85 0.65
CA GLU A 676 -29.23 8.42 0.51
C GLU A 676 -28.49 7.78 -0.66
N CYS A 677 -28.39 8.49 -1.79
CA CYS A 677 -27.63 8.03 -2.95
C CYS A 677 -26.13 7.95 -2.61
N ARG A 678 -25.56 8.98 -1.97
CA ARG A 678 -24.15 8.97 -1.55
C ARG A 678 -23.88 7.83 -0.57
N LEU A 679 -24.72 7.63 0.44
CA LEU A 679 -24.58 6.52 1.39
C LEU A 679 -24.60 5.16 0.69
N SER A 680 -25.55 4.96 -0.22
CA SER A 680 -25.71 3.71 -0.97
C SER A 680 -24.49 3.41 -1.84
N ILE A 681 -23.91 4.43 -2.49
CA ILE A 681 -22.72 4.28 -3.33
C ILE A 681 -21.50 3.92 -2.46
N GLU A 682 -21.25 4.63 -1.36
CA GLU A 682 -20.08 4.34 -0.51
C GLU A 682 -20.13 2.94 0.10
N GLN A 683 -21.30 2.52 0.61
CA GLN A 683 -21.48 1.16 1.16
C GLN A 683 -21.21 0.08 0.10
N ALA A 684 -21.76 0.27 -1.11
CA ALA A 684 -21.57 -0.65 -2.22
C ALA A 684 -20.11 -0.66 -2.73
N ARG A 685 -19.45 0.51 -2.76
CA ARG A 685 -18.04 0.65 -3.15
C ARG A 685 -17.12 -0.07 -2.18
N LEU A 686 -17.24 0.19 -0.88
CA LEU A 686 -16.42 -0.45 0.14
C LEU A 686 -16.60 -1.97 0.14
N LEU A 687 -17.83 -2.47 -0.04
CA LEU A 687 -18.08 -3.91 -0.16
C LEU A 687 -17.42 -4.51 -1.42
N THR A 688 -17.40 -3.77 -2.52
CA THR A 688 -16.74 -4.18 -3.79
C THR A 688 -15.23 -4.20 -3.64
N LEU A 689 -14.62 -3.18 -3.03
CA LEU A 689 -13.19 -3.15 -2.74
C LEU A 689 -12.78 -4.24 -1.74
N GLN A 690 -13.64 -4.56 -0.76
CA GLN A 690 -13.43 -5.69 0.14
C GLN A 690 -13.40 -7.02 -0.62
N ALA A 691 -14.34 -7.23 -1.55
CA ALA A 691 -14.37 -8.41 -2.39
C ALA A 691 -13.10 -8.52 -3.25
N ALA A 692 -12.68 -7.41 -3.88
CA ALA A 692 -11.46 -7.35 -4.68
C ALA A 692 -10.20 -7.70 -3.85
N SER A 693 -10.05 -7.09 -2.66
CA SER A 693 -8.95 -7.38 -1.74
C SER A 693 -8.93 -8.85 -1.28
N LYS A 694 -10.10 -9.46 -1.04
CA LYS A 694 -10.18 -10.90 -0.73
C LYS A 694 -9.82 -11.78 -1.92
N ILE A 695 -10.13 -11.38 -3.15
CA ILE A 695 -9.71 -12.11 -4.35
C ILE A 695 -8.18 -12.05 -4.47
N ASP A 696 -7.57 -10.89 -4.27
CA ASP A 696 -6.11 -10.73 -4.35
C ASP A 696 -5.36 -11.56 -3.29
N THR A 697 -5.92 -11.67 -2.08
CA THR A 697 -5.26 -12.36 -0.95
C THR A 697 -5.56 -13.86 -0.87
N LEU A 698 -6.79 -14.29 -1.23
CA LEU A 698 -7.27 -15.66 -1.02
C LEU A 698 -7.66 -16.39 -2.32
N GLY A 699 -7.71 -15.68 -3.44
CA GLY A 699 -8.17 -16.17 -4.75
C GLY A 699 -9.69 -16.24 -4.90
N ASN A 700 -10.15 -16.26 -6.16
CA ASN A 700 -11.57 -16.24 -6.54
C ASN A 700 -12.43 -17.34 -5.86
N ARG A 701 -11.86 -18.53 -5.65
CA ARG A 701 -12.60 -19.66 -5.06
C ARG A 701 -12.98 -19.43 -3.60
N LYS A 702 -12.12 -18.77 -2.83
CA LYS A 702 -12.36 -18.48 -1.40
C LYS A 702 -13.19 -17.21 -1.21
N ALA A 703 -13.11 -16.27 -2.13
CA ALA A 703 -13.90 -15.03 -2.13
C ALA A 703 -15.35 -15.17 -2.65
N ARG A 704 -15.86 -16.41 -2.79
CA ARG A 704 -17.20 -16.68 -3.37
C ARG A 704 -18.33 -16.00 -2.61
N LYS A 705 -18.23 -15.95 -1.28
CA LYS A 705 -19.24 -15.33 -0.42
C LYS A 705 -19.31 -13.83 -0.69
N GLU A 706 -18.17 -13.18 -0.77
CA GLU A 706 -18.04 -11.74 -1.02
C GLU A 706 -18.50 -11.35 -2.42
N VAL A 707 -18.11 -12.13 -3.44
CA VAL A 707 -18.59 -11.93 -4.81
C VAL A 707 -20.12 -12.07 -4.90
N ALA A 708 -20.72 -13.03 -4.17
CA ALA A 708 -22.17 -13.16 -4.12
C ALA A 708 -22.83 -11.96 -3.40
N MET A 709 -22.25 -11.46 -2.31
CA MET A 709 -22.77 -10.30 -1.58
C MET A 709 -22.83 -9.05 -2.47
N ILE A 710 -21.74 -8.71 -3.16
CA ILE A 710 -21.70 -7.54 -4.05
C ILE A 710 -22.66 -7.68 -5.22
N LYS A 711 -22.82 -8.90 -5.76
CA LYS A 711 -23.70 -9.17 -6.91
C LYS A 711 -25.17 -8.92 -6.59
N VAL A 712 -25.56 -8.95 -5.32
CA VAL A 712 -26.92 -8.59 -4.85
C VAL A 712 -26.99 -7.11 -4.46
N VAL A 713 -26.06 -6.63 -3.64
CA VAL A 713 -26.11 -5.28 -3.05
C VAL A 713 -25.95 -4.21 -4.12
N VAL A 714 -24.95 -4.35 -5.00
CA VAL A 714 -24.59 -3.30 -5.96
C VAL A 714 -25.73 -3.03 -6.94
N PRO A 715 -26.28 -4.00 -7.71
CA PRO A 715 -27.33 -3.67 -8.68
C PRO A 715 -28.59 -3.08 -8.05
N ARG A 716 -28.97 -3.52 -6.84
CA ARG A 716 -30.13 -2.98 -6.11
C ARG A 716 -29.91 -1.53 -5.68
N ALA A 717 -28.75 -1.24 -5.10
CA ALA A 717 -28.40 0.11 -4.68
C ALA A 717 -28.29 1.06 -5.87
N MET A 718 -27.62 0.65 -6.96
CA MET A 718 -27.44 1.51 -8.13
C MET A 718 -28.77 1.80 -8.85
N LEU A 719 -29.69 0.83 -8.91
CA LEU A 719 -31.05 1.07 -9.45
C LEU A 719 -31.79 2.15 -8.66
N LYS A 720 -31.70 2.13 -7.32
CA LYS A 720 -32.31 3.18 -6.48
C LYS A 720 -31.72 4.57 -6.79
N VAL A 721 -30.40 4.65 -6.97
CA VAL A 721 -29.72 5.92 -7.33
C VAL A 721 -30.20 6.45 -8.69
N ILE A 722 -30.24 5.58 -9.69
CA ILE A 722 -30.66 5.94 -11.05
C ILE A 722 -32.14 6.37 -11.06
N ASP A 723 -33.01 5.65 -10.36
CA ASP A 723 -34.43 5.98 -10.25
C ASP A 723 -34.66 7.34 -9.57
N CYS A 724 -33.93 7.64 -8.48
CA CYS A 724 -33.94 8.98 -7.88
C CYS A 724 -33.50 10.06 -8.88
N ALA A 725 -32.48 9.79 -9.70
CA ALA A 725 -32.00 10.73 -10.72
C ALA A 725 -33.05 10.96 -11.82
N ILE A 726 -33.76 9.90 -12.25
CA ILE A 726 -34.89 9.99 -13.19
C ILE A 726 -35.97 10.88 -12.60
N GLN A 727 -36.35 10.63 -11.34
CA GLN A 727 -37.40 11.39 -10.66
C GLN A 727 -37.07 12.88 -10.56
N VAL A 728 -35.83 13.24 -10.20
CA VAL A 728 -35.37 14.64 -10.13
C VAL A 728 -35.33 15.30 -11.52
N CYS A 729 -35.10 14.53 -12.59
CA CYS A 729 -35.16 15.03 -13.96
C CYS A 729 -36.59 15.22 -14.49
N GLY A 730 -37.60 14.64 -13.81
CA GLY A 730 -39.00 14.66 -14.23
C GLY A 730 -39.19 13.93 -15.56
N GLY A 731 -40.07 14.42 -16.43
CA GLY A 731 -40.33 13.80 -17.74
C GLY A 731 -39.08 13.65 -18.63
N ALA A 732 -38.06 14.50 -18.46
CA ALA A 732 -36.81 14.36 -19.20
C ALA A 732 -35.99 13.14 -18.77
N GLY A 733 -36.16 12.66 -17.53
CA GLY A 733 -35.41 11.51 -17.00
C GLY A 733 -35.74 10.19 -17.69
N VAL A 734 -36.92 10.07 -18.30
CA VAL A 734 -37.34 8.90 -19.08
C VAL A 734 -37.15 9.06 -20.60
N SER A 735 -36.59 10.20 -21.03
CA SER A 735 -36.37 10.53 -22.44
C SER A 735 -34.95 10.22 -22.90
N GLN A 736 -34.70 10.28 -24.20
CA GLN A 736 -33.38 10.12 -24.82
C GLN A 736 -32.43 11.30 -24.57
N ASP A 737 -32.92 12.43 -24.05
CA ASP A 737 -32.09 13.60 -23.76
C ASP A 737 -31.12 13.37 -22.58
N PHE A 738 -31.41 12.35 -21.76
CA PHE A 738 -30.56 11.91 -20.67
C PHE A 738 -30.29 10.40 -20.79
N PRO A 739 -29.09 9.93 -20.39
CA PRO A 739 -28.77 8.50 -20.44
C PRO A 739 -29.48 7.67 -19.36
N LEU A 740 -30.22 8.31 -18.44
CA LEU A 740 -30.77 7.68 -17.23
C LEU A 740 -31.71 6.50 -17.49
N ALA A 741 -32.59 6.61 -18.49
CA ALA A 741 -33.50 5.52 -18.86
C ALA A 741 -32.75 4.27 -19.36
N SER A 742 -31.72 4.48 -20.19
CA SER A 742 -30.84 3.41 -20.65
C SER A 742 -30.01 2.83 -19.51
N MET A 743 -29.45 3.68 -18.63
CA MET A 743 -28.74 3.24 -17.43
C MET A 743 -29.61 2.35 -16.54
N PHE A 744 -30.88 2.73 -16.33
CA PHE A 744 -31.84 1.94 -15.55
C PHE A 744 -32.11 0.57 -16.20
N ALA A 745 -32.36 0.55 -17.51
CA ALA A 745 -32.61 -0.67 -18.26
C ALA A 745 -31.45 -1.66 -18.14
N HIS A 746 -30.21 -1.21 -18.39
CA HIS A 746 -29.00 -2.02 -18.27
C HIS A 746 -28.77 -2.47 -16.82
N MET A 747 -28.93 -1.58 -15.83
CA MET A 747 -28.67 -1.94 -14.44
C MET A 747 -29.72 -2.94 -13.91
N ARG A 748 -30.94 -2.92 -14.46
CA ARG A 748 -31.99 -3.88 -14.13
C ARG A 748 -31.68 -5.28 -14.65
N THR A 749 -30.99 -5.42 -15.78
CA THR A 749 -30.57 -6.74 -16.28
C THR A 749 -29.50 -7.37 -15.40
N LEU A 750 -28.63 -6.59 -14.74
CA LEU A 750 -27.60 -7.12 -13.84
C LEU A 750 -28.17 -7.80 -12.59
N ARG A 751 -29.46 -7.68 -12.29
CA ARG A 751 -30.15 -8.50 -11.27
C ARG A 751 -30.55 -9.89 -11.77
N LEU A 752 -30.35 -10.18 -13.05
CA LEU A 752 -30.66 -11.45 -13.72
C LEU A 752 -29.41 -12.07 -14.37
N ALA A 753 -28.64 -11.26 -15.09
CA ALA A 753 -27.38 -11.66 -15.71
C ALA A 753 -26.37 -12.16 -14.66
N ASP A 754 -25.52 -13.12 -15.03
CA ASP A 754 -24.54 -13.78 -14.16
C ASP A 754 -25.11 -14.38 -12.86
N GLY A 755 -26.40 -14.69 -12.87
CA GLY A 755 -27.15 -15.30 -11.77
C GLY A 755 -28.12 -14.31 -11.11
N PRO A 756 -29.40 -14.68 -10.95
CA PRO A 756 -30.39 -13.86 -10.25
C PRO A 756 -30.02 -13.62 -8.79
N ASP A 757 -30.51 -12.50 -8.23
CA ASP A 757 -30.29 -12.14 -6.83
C ASP A 757 -30.63 -13.29 -5.87
N GLU A 758 -31.72 -14.01 -6.11
CA GLU A 758 -32.26 -15.06 -5.24
C GLU A 758 -31.33 -16.28 -5.14
N VAL A 759 -30.61 -16.60 -6.22
CA VAL A 759 -29.60 -17.67 -6.26
C VAL A 759 -28.37 -17.26 -5.43
N HIS A 760 -27.97 -15.99 -5.51
CA HIS A 760 -26.86 -15.46 -4.73
C HIS A 760 -27.22 -15.35 -3.24
N LEU A 761 -28.44 -14.93 -2.90
CA LEU A 761 -28.94 -14.90 -1.52
C LEU A 761 -28.91 -16.29 -0.88
N SER A 762 -29.35 -17.32 -1.60
CA SER A 762 -29.29 -18.71 -1.12
C SER A 762 -27.84 -19.17 -0.90
N THR A 763 -26.92 -18.74 -1.76
CA THR A 763 -25.49 -19.02 -1.62
C THR A 763 -24.92 -18.34 -0.37
N ILE A 764 -25.23 -17.06 -0.16
CA ILE A 764 -24.79 -16.30 1.03
C ILE A 764 -25.30 -16.96 2.30
N ALA A 765 -26.60 -17.29 2.37
CA ALA A 765 -27.21 -17.94 3.53
C ALA A 765 -26.53 -19.27 3.86
N ARG A 766 -26.25 -20.11 2.85
CA ARG A 766 -25.54 -21.38 3.03
C ARG A 766 -24.15 -21.18 3.63
N TRP A 767 -23.37 -20.24 3.10
CA TRP A 767 -22.00 -19.98 3.60
C TRP A 767 -22.01 -19.35 5.00
N GLU A 768 -22.95 -18.45 5.28
CA GLU A 768 -23.11 -17.87 6.61
C GLU A 768 -23.38 -18.94 7.67
N LEU A 769 -24.31 -19.87 7.40
CA LEU A 769 -24.59 -20.98 8.31
C LEU A 769 -23.36 -21.87 8.55
N LEU A 770 -22.57 -22.15 7.51
CA LEU A 770 -21.33 -22.93 7.65
C LEU A 770 -20.27 -22.20 8.48
N ASP A 771 -20.15 -20.89 8.34
CA ASP A 771 -19.20 -20.09 9.12
C ASP A 771 -19.61 -20.03 10.60
N GLN A 772 -20.91 -19.84 10.87
CA GLN A 772 -21.45 -19.86 12.24
C GLN A 772 -21.28 -21.22 12.92
N LEU A 773 -21.48 -22.32 12.19
CA LEU A 773 -21.26 -23.67 12.72
C LEU A 773 -19.80 -23.90 13.13
N LYS A 774 -18.83 -23.45 12.33
CA LYS A 774 -17.40 -23.57 12.67
C LYS A 774 -17.05 -22.83 13.96
N LEU A 775 -17.63 -21.64 14.17
CA LEU A 775 -17.41 -20.85 15.39
C LEU A 775 -17.98 -21.55 16.63
N LEU A 776 -19.09 -22.28 16.49
CA LEU A 776 -19.66 -23.08 17.57
C LEU A 776 -18.79 -24.30 17.89
N THR A 777 -18.25 -24.98 16.87
CA THR A 777 -17.36 -26.15 17.08
C THR A 777 -16.01 -25.75 17.69
N ALA A 778 -15.51 -24.53 17.43
CA ALA A 778 -14.27 -24.03 18.02
C ALA A 778 -14.38 -23.62 19.50
N LYS A 779 -15.61 -23.56 20.05
CA LYS A 779 -15.87 -23.26 21.47
C LYS A 779 -16.06 -24.51 22.34
N ILE A 780 -16.08 -25.70 21.74
CA ILE A 780 -16.13 -27.02 22.40
C ILE A 780 -14.72 -27.61 22.32
#